data_AF-A0A9Q1D0J3-F1
#
_entry.id   AF-A0A9Q1D0J3-F1
#
_cell.length_a   1.000
_cell.length_b   1.000
_cell.length_c   1.000
_cell.angle_alpha   90.00
_cell.angle_beta   90.00
_cell.angle_gamma   90.00
#
_symmetry.space_group_name_H-M   'P 1'
#
loop_
_entity.id
_entity.type
_entity.pdbx_description
1 polymer ?
#
loop_
_entity_poly.entity_id
_entity_poly.type
_entity_poly.pdbx_seq_one_letter_code
_entity_poly.pdbx_strand_id
1 'polypeptide(L)'
;MEHIRGDVSLRNKQSERSEGDADYAERKRRKTETDSLGSCLDQSMESTDVYDTVKYEPSHLSAKHYDTDTTEPISYSLKSLEELLSWKRSDANPFNVATVPLANRQPPLTSMQRKTLVSHDMMGGYLDDRFVQGAESETPYAFYHWQYIDIFNYFSHSMVTIPPVVWTNAAHKHGVLVLGTFITEWTDGGQMCELILAGEESYRTAADRLVQIAHCYGFDGWLVNIENPLSATAVKNTPPFLRYLTDQMHERVPRSLVLWYDSVLDDGALRWQNELNDRNRVFFQACDGIFTNYNWTERSLEWMSTYPEAQGRLGDVFVGVDVFARGEVVGGKYETNKALEVVRKHGFSTAIFAPGWVHETQDKKEFRLNQDRFWGLLSDFLYVHRPSSLLPFVSSFCQGFGKSFYWRGKGKSASSWFNLSAQEPQPLYLSETLEGSGWLRTRGCPHEAWSGGSSLLVEGVIPSTLSKVCARIFSLHVPLASRTLVSFVYKPSESVRVALELQTTDAALCSSEPVQEVRTPAYSPRFWTEITGAPGSGLEMHELVTHWRFTESCGAWTLDGWTVRCLLLELRGCALRDVSLNVSRDGGDQDVPFSCRIGEIVVMDAESLTVPPLSVEDVCLSDILWRRAVGRGEGPQEQLHLNGTLRWRYPAPLARHFRVHWRRLRGPDPRTPPGPLGLVGRCYSSLFRVCELAVPQAPAVLELLVEPVTREGFSVPEERWGRRVLSYVQGEGSSNAQGEGV
;
A
#
# COMPACT_ATOMS: atom_id res chain seq x y z
N MET A 1 -78.86 -21.29 -9.45
CA MET A 1 -79.27 -22.57 -8.84
C MET A 1 -78.03 -23.40 -8.73
N GLU A 2 -77.76 -23.90 -7.51
CA GLU A 2 -76.90 -25.07 -7.25
C GLU A 2 -75.43 -24.92 -7.68
N HIS A 3 -74.42 -25.29 -6.90
CA HIS A 3 -74.36 -26.04 -5.67
C HIS A 3 -72.88 -25.93 -5.22
N ILE A 4 -72.61 -25.68 -3.92
CA ILE A 4 -71.98 -26.68 -3.01
C ILE A 4 -70.48 -26.80 -3.25
N ARG A 5 -69.58 -26.84 -2.27
CA ARG A 5 -69.53 -26.93 -0.80
C ARG A 5 -68.03 -26.72 -0.50
N GLY A 6 -67.55 -26.38 0.67
CA GLY A 6 -68.07 -26.29 2.02
C GLY A 6 -66.91 -25.74 2.86
N ASP A 7 -67.22 -24.95 3.88
CA ASP A 7 -67.19 -25.39 5.29
C ASP A 7 -65.76 -25.64 5.82
N VAL A 8 -65.33 -25.17 6.99
CA VAL A 8 -65.97 -24.41 8.07
C VAL A 8 -64.83 -23.95 9.00
N SER A 9 -64.82 -22.66 9.30
CA SER A 9 -64.58 -21.98 10.59
C SER A 9 -63.85 -22.76 11.72
N LEU A 10 -62.86 -22.22 12.45
CA LEU A 10 -63.01 -21.16 13.46
C LEU A 10 -61.67 -20.78 14.12
N ARG A 11 -61.57 -19.47 14.44
CA ARG A 11 -60.88 -18.83 15.59
C ARG A 11 -59.34 -18.82 15.65
N ASN A 12 -58.77 -17.72 15.19
CA ASN A 12 -57.46 -17.22 15.61
C ASN A 12 -57.52 -16.70 17.06
N LYS A 13 -56.77 -17.36 17.96
CA LYS A 13 -56.26 -16.76 19.19
C LYS A 13 -54.82 -16.32 18.92
N GLN A 14 -54.57 -15.02 18.96
CA GLN A 14 -53.21 -14.46 18.98
C GLN A 14 -52.61 -14.70 20.37
N SER A 15 -51.46 -15.39 20.41
CA SER A 15 -50.57 -15.46 21.55
C SER A 15 -49.19 -14.97 21.11
N GLU A 16 -48.62 -14.10 21.94
CA GLU A 16 -47.24 -13.63 21.94
C GLU A 16 -46.21 -14.78 21.97
N ARG A 17 -44.95 -14.44 21.61
CA ARG A 17 -43.70 -15.24 21.54
C ARG A 17 -43.53 -15.95 20.17
N SER A 18 -42.45 -15.80 19.40
CA SER A 18 -41.04 -15.51 19.71
C SER A 18 -40.31 -14.95 18.47
N GLU A 19 -39.97 -13.66 18.46
CA GLU A 19 -39.06 -13.04 17.46
C GLU A 19 -37.62 -12.88 18.01
N GLY A 20 -37.29 -13.54 19.12
CA GLY A 20 -36.00 -13.40 19.81
C GLY A 20 -34.92 -14.43 19.47
N ASP A 21 -35.22 -15.50 18.72
CA ASP A 21 -34.29 -16.64 18.56
C ASP A 21 -33.55 -16.69 17.21
N ALA A 22 -34.03 -16.01 16.17
CA ALA A 22 -33.38 -16.01 14.86
C ALA A 22 -32.13 -15.09 14.85
N ASP A 23 -32.22 -13.93 15.49
CA ASP A 23 -31.13 -12.95 15.58
C ASP A 23 -30.00 -13.40 16.54
N TYR A 24 -30.33 -14.26 17.51
CA TYR A 24 -29.36 -14.88 18.39
C TYR A 24 -28.57 -16.00 17.69
N ALA A 25 -29.22 -16.78 16.82
CA ALA A 25 -28.57 -17.84 16.04
C ALA A 25 -27.62 -17.28 14.96
N GLU A 26 -27.95 -16.13 14.37
CA GLU A 26 -27.12 -15.45 13.37
C GLU A 26 -25.91 -14.73 14.02
N ARG A 27 -26.10 -14.15 15.22
CA ARG A 27 -24.97 -13.68 16.06
C ARG A 27 -24.08 -14.81 16.57
N LYS A 28 -24.62 -16.00 16.84
CA LYS A 28 -23.82 -17.16 17.27
C LYS A 28 -23.03 -17.75 16.10
N ARG A 29 -23.61 -17.81 14.89
CA ARG A 29 -22.91 -18.23 13.67
C ARG A 29 -21.76 -17.30 13.28
N ARG A 30 -21.96 -15.97 13.41
CA ARG A 30 -20.86 -14.98 13.26
C ARG A 30 -19.79 -15.08 14.34
N LYS A 31 -20.11 -15.62 15.53
CA LYS A 31 -19.14 -15.84 16.61
C LYS A 31 -18.28 -17.10 16.41
N THR A 32 -18.85 -18.16 15.85
CA THR A 32 -18.14 -19.43 15.63
C THR A 32 -17.25 -19.48 14.38
N GLU A 33 -17.39 -18.55 13.43
CA GLU A 33 -16.48 -18.46 12.25
C GLU A 33 -15.17 -17.69 12.54
N THR A 34 -15.03 -17.13 13.74
CA THR A 34 -13.82 -16.43 14.22
C THR A 34 -12.94 -17.26 15.16
N ASP A 35 -13.36 -18.48 15.53
CA ASP A 35 -12.84 -19.20 16.71
C ASP A 35 -11.57 -20.06 16.52
N SER A 36 -10.91 -20.06 15.35
CA SER A 36 -9.58 -20.70 15.22
C SER A 36 -8.40 -19.71 15.32
N LEU A 37 -8.67 -18.40 15.40
CA LEU A 37 -7.66 -17.33 15.45
C LEU A 37 -7.60 -16.59 16.80
N GLY A 38 -8.47 -16.96 17.76
CA GLY A 38 -8.68 -16.29 19.04
C GLY A 38 -7.84 -16.78 20.23
N SER A 39 -7.13 -17.91 20.15
CA SER A 39 -6.63 -18.60 21.36
C SER A 39 -5.61 -17.82 22.20
N CYS A 40 -4.94 -16.82 21.61
CA CYS A 40 -4.02 -15.93 22.33
C CYS A 40 -4.67 -14.66 22.90
N LEU A 41 -5.82 -14.23 22.36
CA LEU A 41 -6.57 -13.06 22.84
C LEU A 41 -7.64 -13.44 23.87
N ASP A 42 -7.94 -14.74 24.01
CA ASP A 42 -8.86 -15.31 25.01
C ASP A 42 -8.14 -15.77 26.30
N GLN A 43 -6.83 -15.52 26.44
CA GLN A 43 -6.11 -15.77 27.69
C GLN A 43 -6.52 -14.75 28.75
N SER A 44 -6.85 -15.23 29.96
CA SER A 44 -7.28 -14.42 31.10
C SER A 44 -6.27 -13.30 31.41
N MET A 45 -6.79 -12.09 31.61
CA MET A 45 -6.06 -10.82 31.83
C MET A 45 -5.16 -10.73 33.08
N GLU A 46 -4.73 -11.84 33.69
CA GLU A 46 -4.05 -11.83 35.00
C GLU A 46 -2.55 -12.15 34.98
N SER A 47 -1.95 -12.60 33.86
CA SER A 47 -0.48 -12.72 33.76
C SER A 47 0.09 -11.86 32.64
N THR A 48 0.69 -10.72 32.98
CA THR A 48 1.50 -9.88 32.07
C THR A 48 2.80 -10.53 31.60
N ASP A 49 3.17 -11.62 32.25
CA ASP A 49 4.48 -12.25 32.14
C ASP A 49 4.35 -13.57 31.38
N VAL A 50 5.03 -13.66 30.24
CA VAL A 50 5.21 -14.90 29.50
C VAL A 50 6.41 -15.62 30.09
N TYR A 51 6.24 -16.90 30.41
CA TYR A 51 7.32 -17.77 30.86
C TYR A 51 7.64 -18.78 29.77
N ASP A 52 8.91 -18.90 29.40
CA ASP A 52 9.35 -19.87 28.40
C ASP A 52 10.68 -20.55 28.79
N THR A 53 10.94 -21.71 28.19
CA THR A 53 12.18 -22.46 28.39
C THR A 53 12.99 -22.47 27.11
N VAL A 54 14.26 -22.08 27.19
CA VAL A 54 15.15 -22.08 26.03
C VAL A 54 15.39 -23.52 25.56
N LYS A 55 14.79 -23.88 24.43
CA LYS A 55 14.94 -25.16 23.72
C LYS A 55 15.22 -24.90 22.25
N TYR A 56 16.11 -25.69 21.66
CA TYR A 56 16.52 -25.57 20.26
C TYR A 56 15.73 -26.57 19.42
N GLU A 57 14.50 -26.20 19.09
CA GLU A 57 13.59 -27.01 18.27
C GLU A 57 13.53 -26.47 16.84
N PRO A 58 13.26 -27.31 15.83
CA PRO A 58 12.98 -26.83 14.48
C PRO A 58 11.75 -25.90 14.47
N SER A 59 11.73 -24.93 13.56
CA SER A 59 10.57 -24.06 13.39
C SER A 59 9.33 -24.88 12.97
N HIS A 60 8.21 -24.70 13.68
CA HIS A 60 6.90 -25.25 13.29
C HIS A 60 6.16 -24.38 12.27
N LEU A 61 6.74 -23.22 11.91
CA LEU A 61 6.14 -22.29 10.97
C LEU A 61 6.23 -22.84 9.54
N SER A 62 5.12 -22.73 8.80
CA SER A 62 5.05 -23.20 7.43
C SER A 62 6.02 -22.43 6.52
N ALA A 63 6.89 -23.16 5.83
CA ALA A 63 7.82 -22.61 4.82
C ALA A 63 7.09 -21.92 3.64
N LYS A 64 5.77 -22.14 3.51
CA LYS A 64 4.91 -21.41 2.56
C LYS A 64 4.79 -19.92 2.90
N HIS A 65 4.83 -19.57 4.18
CA HIS A 65 4.56 -18.21 4.65
C HIS A 65 5.68 -17.58 5.45
N TYR A 66 6.75 -18.33 5.73
CA TYR A 66 7.89 -17.86 6.50
C TYR A 66 9.17 -18.32 5.82
N ASP A 67 10.16 -17.43 5.76
CA ASP A 67 11.49 -17.75 5.30
C ASP A 67 12.10 -18.88 6.17
N THR A 68 12.70 -19.89 5.56
CA THR A 68 13.21 -21.05 6.30
C THR A 68 14.41 -20.70 7.17
N ASP A 69 15.17 -19.69 6.76
CA ASP A 69 16.43 -19.32 7.38
C ASP A 69 16.22 -18.29 8.46
N THR A 70 15.40 -17.26 8.24
CA THR A 70 15.19 -16.15 9.20
C THR A 70 13.86 -16.23 9.94
N THR A 71 12.94 -17.07 9.47
CA THR A 71 11.53 -17.10 9.89
C THR A 71 10.76 -15.81 9.61
N GLU A 72 11.28 -14.89 8.80
CA GLU A 72 10.54 -13.69 8.42
C GLU A 72 9.28 -14.05 7.64
N PRO A 73 8.14 -13.38 7.89
CA PRO A 73 6.92 -13.64 7.15
C PRO A 73 7.07 -13.17 5.69
N ILE A 74 6.68 -14.04 4.76
CA ILE A 74 6.81 -13.83 3.32
C ILE A 74 5.47 -13.96 2.59
N SER A 75 5.35 -13.21 1.50
CA SER A 75 4.34 -13.40 0.47
C SER A 75 4.73 -14.54 -0.46
N TYR A 76 3.73 -15.17 -1.07
CA TYR A 76 3.89 -16.40 -1.86
C TYR A 76 2.85 -16.46 -2.98
N SER A 77 3.12 -17.30 -3.99
CA SER A 77 2.19 -17.65 -5.07
C SER A 77 1.71 -19.11 -4.93
N LEU A 78 0.64 -19.47 -5.63
CA LEU A 78 0.24 -20.88 -5.79
C LEU A 78 0.69 -21.37 -7.17
N LYS A 79 1.37 -22.51 -7.19
CA LYS A 79 2.02 -23.06 -8.39
C LYS A 79 1.22 -24.16 -9.07
N SER A 80 0.22 -24.73 -8.40
CA SER A 80 -0.55 -25.86 -8.90
C SER A 80 -2.05 -25.75 -8.61
N LEU A 81 -2.85 -26.51 -9.35
CA LEU A 81 -4.28 -26.64 -9.12
C LEU A 81 -4.58 -27.23 -7.73
N GLU A 82 -3.78 -28.17 -7.24
CA GLU A 82 -3.94 -28.74 -5.90
C GLU A 82 -3.78 -27.68 -4.81
N GLU A 83 -2.76 -26.81 -4.93
CA GLU A 83 -2.54 -25.70 -3.99
C GLU A 83 -3.71 -24.70 -3.99
N LEU A 84 -4.33 -24.45 -5.15
CA LEU A 84 -5.52 -23.60 -5.26
C LEU A 84 -6.75 -24.25 -4.61
N LEU A 85 -7.06 -25.50 -4.96
CA LEU A 85 -8.27 -26.18 -4.48
C LEU A 85 -8.20 -26.47 -2.97
N SER A 86 -7.00 -26.77 -2.46
CA SER A 86 -6.74 -27.04 -1.04
C SER A 86 -6.66 -25.77 -0.18
N TRP A 87 -6.54 -24.59 -0.79
CA TRP A 87 -6.47 -23.33 -0.04
C TRP A 87 -7.71 -23.11 0.83
N LYS A 88 -7.49 -22.76 2.10
CA LYS A 88 -8.54 -22.43 3.06
C LYS A 88 -8.21 -21.13 3.76
N ARG A 89 -9.24 -20.40 4.15
CA ARG A 89 -9.10 -19.18 4.97
C ARG A 89 -8.40 -19.43 6.31
N SER A 90 -8.57 -20.61 6.90
CA SER A 90 -7.89 -21.02 8.14
C SER A 90 -6.36 -21.05 8.00
N ASP A 91 -5.87 -21.25 6.79
CA ASP A 91 -4.45 -21.43 6.49
C ASP A 91 -3.83 -20.12 6.01
N ALA A 92 -4.63 -19.05 5.87
CA ALA A 92 -4.17 -17.74 5.45
C ALA A 92 -3.28 -17.12 6.52
N ASN A 93 -2.10 -16.63 6.11
CA ASN A 93 -1.21 -15.94 7.04
C ASN A 93 -1.67 -14.48 7.23
N PRO A 94 -1.98 -14.04 8.47
CA PRO A 94 -2.42 -12.66 8.75
C PRO A 94 -1.38 -11.59 8.38
N PHE A 95 -0.10 -11.93 8.25
CA PHE A 95 0.93 -11.00 7.77
C PHE A 95 0.73 -10.57 6.31
N ASN A 96 0.03 -11.38 5.50
CA ASN A 96 -0.23 -11.08 4.08
C ASN A 96 -1.57 -10.36 3.84
N VAL A 97 -2.33 -10.03 4.90
CA VAL A 97 -3.61 -9.32 4.78
C VAL A 97 -3.38 -7.82 4.70
N ALA A 98 -3.92 -7.17 3.67
CA ALA A 98 -3.82 -5.72 3.48
C ALA A 98 -4.42 -4.96 4.68
N THR A 99 -3.67 -3.97 5.17
CA THR A 99 -4.07 -3.13 6.30
C THR A 99 -4.52 -1.75 5.88
N VAL A 100 -4.29 -1.37 4.62
CA VAL A 100 -4.71 -0.10 4.04
C VAL A 100 -5.94 -0.34 3.15
N PRO A 101 -7.11 0.25 3.47
CA PRO A 101 -8.26 0.18 2.58
C PRO A 101 -8.04 1.02 1.32
N LEU A 102 -8.63 0.60 0.20
CA LEU A 102 -8.57 1.31 -1.06
C LEU A 102 -9.20 2.72 -0.94
N ALA A 103 -8.35 3.75 -1.09
CA ALA A 103 -8.76 5.14 -1.05
C ALA A 103 -9.73 5.47 -2.19
N ASN A 104 -10.77 6.24 -1.87
CA ASN A 104 -11.72 6.71 -2.88
C ASN A 104 -11.05 7.72 -3.83
N ARG A 105 -11.69 8.00 -4.97
CA ARG A 105 -11.20 8.97 -5.96
C ARG A 105 -12.25 10.02 -6.29
N GLN A 106 -11.78 11.18 -6.77
CA GLN A 106 -12.64 12.27 -7.23
C GLN A 106 -12.21 12.81 -8.60
N PRO A 107 -12.87 12.40 -9.70
CA PRO A 107 -14.11 11.61 -9.74
C PRO A 107 -13.86 10.09 -9.50
N PRO A 108 -14.91 9.29 -9.23
CA PRO A 108 -14.78 7.85 -9.05
C PRO A 108 -14.24 7.15 -10.30
N LEU A 109 -13.50 6.05 -10.12
CA LEU A 109 -12.87 5.32 -11.23
C LEU A 109 -13.88 4.84 -12.29
N THR A 110 -15.08 4.45 -11.87
CA THR A 110 -16.18 4.00 -12.75
C THR A 110 -16.67 5.07 -13.72
N SER A 111 -16.43 6.35 -13.44
CA SER A 111 -16.79 7.46 -14.31
C SER A 111 -15.70 7.84 -15.32
N MET A 112 -14.51 7.23 -15.21
CA MET A 112 -13.39 7.53 -16.08
C MET A 112 -13.59 6.86 -17.43
N GLN A 113 -13.58 7.65 -18.50
CA GLN A 113 -13.72 7.16 -19.87
C GLN A 113 -12.51 6.36 -20.35
N ARG A 114 -11.34 6.62 -19.77
CA ARG A 114 -10.05 6.08 -20.16
C ARG A 114 -9.24 5.78 -18.92
N LYS A 115 -8.65 4.59 -18.87
CA LYS A 115 -7.88 4.08 -17.74
C LYS A 115 -6.44 3.76 -18.17
N THR A 116 -5.53 3.68 -17.21
CA THR A 116 -4.16 3.21 -17.35
C THR A 116 -3.95 2.02 -16.42
N LEU A 117 -3.68 0.86 -16.99
CA LEU A 117 -3.23 -0.32 -16.27
C LEU A 117 -1.71 -0.44 -16.38
N VAL A 118 -1.05 -0.81 -15.29
CA VAL A 118 0.35 -1.24 -15.29
C VAL A 118 0.42 -2.70 -14.89
N SER A 119 1.00 -3.55 -15.74
CA SER A 119 1.35 -4.92 -15.40
C SER A 119 2.87 -5.01 -15.36
N HIS A 120 3.44 -4.99 -14.15
CA HIS A 120 4.83 -4.56 -13.98
C HIS A 120 5.87 -5.52 -14.56
N ASP A 121 5.58 -6.83 -14.59
CA ASP A 121 6.45 -7.94 -15.03
C ASP A 121 7.93 -7.69 -14.67
N MET A 122 8.28 -8.04 -13.42
CA MET A 122 9.58 -7.70 -12.83
C MET A 122 10.31 -8.95 -12.38
N MET A 123 11.27 -9.43 -13.20
CA MET A 123 12.17 -10.56 -12.89
C MET A 123 11.50 -11.77 -12.20
N GLY A 124 10.29 -12.15 -12.63
CA GLY A 124 9.55 -13.30 -12.06
C GLY A 124 8.80 -13.04 -10.74
N GLY A 125 8.86 -11.82 -10.21
CA GLY A 125 8.16 -11.42 -8.98
C GLY A 125 8.75 -12.02 -7.70
N TYR A 126 8.14 -11.67 -6.57
CA TYR A 126 8.46 -12.09 -5.20
C TYR A 126 9.96 -11.97 -4.87
N LEU A 127 10.55 -10.81 -5.18
CA LEU A 127 11.93 -10.44 -4.84
C LEU A 127 11.98 -9.95 -3.39
N ASP A 128 12.58 -8.80 -3.11
CA ASP A 128 12.62 -8.20 -1.78
C ASP A 128 11.22 -7.81 -1.25
N ASP A 129 10.25 -7.63 -2.15
CA ASP A 129 8.85 -7.34 -1.86
C ASP A 129 8.06 -8.51 -1.29
N ARG A 130 8.62 -9.73 -1.33
CA ARG A 130 8.03 -10.85 -0.59
C ARG A 130 8.13 -10.65 0.93
N PHE A 131 9.14 -9.95 1.43
CA PHE A 131 9.32 -9.74 2.87
C PHE A 131 8.38 -8.65 3.36
N VAL A 132 7.26 -9.05 3.95
CA VAL A 132 6.13 -8.16 4.27
C VAL A 132 6.45 -7.12 5.35
N GLN A 133 7.48 -7.38 6.16
CA GLN A 133 7.98 -6.44 7.18
C GLN A 133 9.09 -5.51 6.64
N GLY A 134 9.48 -5.68 5.39
CA GLY A 134 10.58 -5.00 4.73
C GLY A 134 11.85 -5.84 4.68
N ALA A 135 12.81 -5.37 3.89
CA ALA A 135 14.10 -5.99 3.68
C ALA A 135 15.21 -4.93 3.62
N GLU A 136 16.45 -5.34 3.90
CA GLU A 136 17.63 -4.58 3.54
C GLU A 136 17.91 -4.77 2.05
N SER A 137 17.80 -3.68 1.27
CA SER A 137 17.98 -3.73 -0.18
C SER A 137 18.59 -2.42 -0.68
N GLU A 138 19.69 -2.51 -1.43
CA GLU A 138 20.39 -1.35 -1.98
C GLU A 138 19.70 -0.79 -3.22
N THR A 139 19.14 -1.66 -4.07
CA THR A 139 18.56 -1.29 -5.37
C THR A 139 17.20 -1.97 -5.59
N PRO A 140 16.22 -1.80 -4.67
CA PRO A 140 14.92 -2.43 -4.80
C PRO A 140 14.14 -1.87 -6.00
N TYR A 141 13.29 -2.70 -6.60
CA TYR A 141 12.25 -2.21 -7.50
C TYR A 141 11.10 -1.62 -6.68
N ALA A 142 10.85 -0.33 -6.84
CA ALA A 142 9.82 0.40 -6.12
C ALA A 142 9.10 1.34 -7.10
N PHE A 143 7.77 1.26 -7.12
CA PHE A 143 6.94 2.15 -7.92
C PHE A 143 6.37 3.28 -7.06
N TYR A 144 6.38 4.50 -7.59
CA TYR A 144 5.89 5.69 -6.87
C TYR A 144 5.21 6.74 -7.77
N HIS A 145 4.91 6.42 -9.04
CA HIS A 145 4.16 7.28 -9.96
C HIS A 145 2.67 6.92 -9.98
N TRP A 146 2.11 6.64 -8.80
CA TRP A 146 0.74 6.13 -8.66
C TRP A 146 -0.29 7.07 -9.27
N GLN A 147 -0.07 8.38 -9.24
CA GLN A 147 -1.01 9.38 -9.76
C GLN A 147 -1.37 9.21 -11.24
N TYR A 148 -0.58 8.46 -12.01
CA TYR A 148 -0.78 8.25 -13.43
C TYR A 148 -1.51 6.95 -13.77
N ILE A 149 -1.75 6.08 -12.79
CA ILE A 149 -2.25 4.73 -13.02
C ILE A 149 -3.54 4.45 -12.24
N ASP A 150 -4.43 3.70 -12.87
CA ASP A 150 -5.72 3.34 -12.28
C ASP A 150 -5.68 1.95 -11.65
N ILE A 151 -4.93 1.05 -12.29
CA ILE A 151 -4.87 -0.37 -11.96
C ILE A 151 -3.40 -0.80 -12.00
N PHE A 152 -2.97 -1.53 -10.98
CA PHE A 152 -1.68 -2.19 -10.91
C PHE A 152 -1.90 -3.70 -10.86
N ASN A 153 -1.46 -4.41 -11.89
CA ASN A 153 -1.44 -5.87 -11.90
C ASN A 153 -0.07 -6.37 -11.43
N TYR A 154 -0.04 -7.10 -10.31
CA TYR A 154 1.15 -7.81 -9.87
C TYR A 154 1.31 -9.06 -10.74
N PHE A 155 2.29 -9.03 -11.64
CA PHE A 155 2.45 -10.05 -12.66
C PHE A 155 3.64 -10.96 -12.34
N SER A 156 3.38 -12.26 -12.36
CA SER A 156 4.42 -13.28 -12.40
C SER A 156 3.93 -14.52 -13.16
N HIS A 157 4.88 -15.41 -13.43
CA HIS A 157 4.65 -16.69 -14.13
C HIS A 157 4.19 -17.83 -13.19
N SER A 158 3.56 -17.48 -12.07
CA SER A 158 2.95 -18.45 -11.16
C SER A 158 1.47 -18.58 -11.46
N MET A 159 0.95 -19.81 -11.50
CA MET A 159 -0.45 -20.11 -11.84
C MET A 159 -1.45 -19.19 -11.14
N VAL A 160 -1.32 -19.00 -9.83
CA VAL A 160 -2.06 -18.00 -9.06
C VAL A 160 -1.06 -17.08 -8.39
N THR A 161 -1.01 -15.86 -8.89
CA THR A 161 -0.16 -14.80 -8.37
C THR A 161 -0.96 -13.94 -7.39
N ILE A 162 -0.59 -14.02 -6.12
CA ILE A 162 -1.16 -13.23 -5.03
C ILE A 162 -0.26 -12.00 -4.82
N PRO A 163 -0.73 -10.77 -5.04
CA PRO A 163 0.09 -9.57 -4.84
C PRO A 163 0.68 -9.53 -3.43
N PRO A 164 2.00 -9.32 -3.26
CA PRO A 164 2.56 -9.10 -1.94
C PRO A 164 1.89 -7.91 -1.26
N VAL A 165 1.57 -8.05 0.02
CA VAL A 165 0.74 -7.08 0.77
C VAL A 165 1.30 -5.66 0.74
N VAL A 166 2.62 -5.52 0.62
CA VAL A 166 3.30 -4.23 0.53
C VAL A 166 2.89 -3.43 -0.72
N TRP A 167 2.57 -4.10 -1.83
CA TRP A 167 2.06 -3.50 -3.05
C TRP A 167 0.59 -3.10 -2.90
N THR A 168 -0.25 -3.99 -2.36
CA THR A 168 -1.65 -3.70 -2.09
C THR A 168 -1.80 -2.49 -1.18
N ASN A 169 -1.04 -2.45 -0.08
CA ASN A 169 -1.04 -1.33 0.85
C ASN A 169 -0.59 0.00 0.19
N ALA A 170 0.45 -0.04 -0.64
CA ALA A 170 0.96 1.13 -1.34
C ALA A 170 -0.05 1.65 -2.37
N ALA A 171 -0.58 0.77 -3.22
CA ALA A 171 -1.55 1.13 -4.25
C ALA A 171 -2.86 1.66 -3.65
N HIS A 172 -3.41 0.98 -2.64
CA HIS A 172 -4.64 1.39 -1.96
C HIS A 172 -4.53 2.78 -1.34
N LYS A 173 -3.37 3.11 -0.75
CA LYS A 173 -3.09 4.46 -0.21
C LYS A 173 -3.19 5.56 -1.27
N HIS A 174 -2.92 5.22 -2.53
CA HIS A 174 -3.02 6.11 -3.68
C HIS A 174 -4.32 5.93 -4.47
N GLY A 175 -5.25 5.12 -3.97
CA GLY A 175 -6.53 4.81 -4.61
C GLY A 175 -6.41 3.92 -5.84
N VAL A 176 -5.30 3.21 -6.04
CA VAL A 176 -5.05 2.32 -7.20
C VAL A 176 -5.52 0.92 -6.89
N LEU A 177 -6.27 0.31 -7.81
CA LEU A 177 -6.70 -1.09 -7.71
C LEU A 177 -5.50 -2.02 -7.90
N VAL A 178 -5.45 -3.12 -7.17
CA VAL A 178 -4.41 -4.14 -7.31
C VAL A 178 -5.00 -5.47 -7.75
N LEU A 179 -4.54 -5.97 -8.89
CA LEU A 179 -4.92 -7.27 -9.41
C LEU A 179 -3.81 -8.29 -9.15
N GLY A 180 -4.23 -9.51 -8.79
CA GLY A 180 -3.41 -10.70 -8.98
C GLY A 180 -3.49 -11.20 -10.42
N THR A 181 -2.68 -12.19 -10.75
CA THR A 181 -2.71 -12.84 -12.08
C THR A 181 -3.09 -14.32 -11.91
N PHE A 182 -4.08 -14.79 -12.66
CA PHE A 182 -4.35 -16.20 -12.87
C PHE A 182 -3.89 -16.56 -14.28
N ILE A 183 -2.84 -17.36 -14.39
CA ILE A 183 -2.20 -17.70 -15.67
C ILE A 183 -2.10 -19.22 -15.86
N THR A 184 -2.31 -19.67 -17.09
CA THR A 184 -1.99 -21.04 -17.51
C THR A 184 -1.04 -20.96 -18.69
N GLU A 185 0.16 -21.50 -18.52
CA GLU A 185 1.22 -21.50 -19.52
C GLU A 185 1.99 -22.82 -19.47
N TRP A 186 2.70 -23.14 -20.56
CA TRP A 186 3.47 -24.38 -20.72
C TRP A 186 2.60 -25.65 -20.64
N THR A 187 3.23 -26.82 -20.69
CA THR A 187 2.53 -28.11 -20.72
C THR A 187 1.69 -28.37 -19.48
N ASP A 188 2.24 -28.07 -18.30
CA ASP A 188 1.56 -28.34 -17.03
C ASP A 188 0.37 -27.40 -16.81
N GLY A 189 0.52 -26.11 -17.15
CA GLY A 189 -0.58 -25.14 -17.10
C GLY A 189 -1.74 -25.52 -18.02
N GLY A 190 -1.45 -26.04 -19.21
CA GLY A 190 -2.47 -26.51 -20.15
C GLY A 190 -3.30 -27.67 -19.60
N GLN A 191 -2.66 -28.65 -18.98
CA GLN A 191 -3.36 -29.77 -18.33
C GLN A 191 -4.24 -29.29 -17.18
N MET A 192 -3.76 -28.35 -16.37
CA MET A 192 -4.54 -27.77 -15.27
C MET A 192 -5.73 -26.95 -15.78
N CYS A 193 -5.54 -26.19 -16.86
CA CYS A 193 -6.59 -25.38 -17.48
C CYS A 193 -7.75 -26.26 -17.95
N GLU A 194 -7.46 -27.39 -18.60
CA GLU A 194 -8.46 -28.39 -19.00
C GLU A 194 -9.23 -28.94 -17.80
N LEU A 195 -8.56 -29.21 -16.67
CA LEU A 195 -9.22 -29.70 -15.44
C LEU A 195 -10.15 -28.65 -14.82
N ILE A 196 -9.71 -27.40 -14.75
CA ILE A 196 -10.52 -26.28 -14.25
C ILE A 196 -11.76 -26.09 -15.13
N LEU A 197 -11.58 -26.12 -16.45
CA LEU A 197 -12.63 -25.86 -17.44
C LEU A 197 -13.36 -27.12 -17.90
N ALA A 198 -13.18 -28.27 -17.22
CA ALA A 198 -13.82 -29.54 -17.60
C ALA A 198 -15.35 -29.50 -17.48
N GLY A 199 -15.89 -28.70 -16.55
CA GLY A 199 -17.31 -28.59 -16.29
C GLY A 199 -17.65 -27.53 -15.25
N GLU A 200 -18.94 -27.34 -15.00
CA GLU A 200 -19.47 -26.29 -14.15
C GLU A 200 -19.00 -26.35 -12.69
N GLU A 201 -19.03 -27.54 -12.09
CA GLU A 201 -18.56 -27.72 -10.73
C GLU A 201 -17.07 -27.37 -10.58
N SER A 202 -16.24 -27.81 -11.54
CA SER A 202 -14.79 -27.56 -11.53
C SER A 202 -14.47 -26.07 -11.62
N TYR A 203 -15.04 -25.36 -12.61
CA TYR A 203 -14.69 -23.95 -12.81
C TYR A 203 -15.25 -23.07 -11.69
N ARG A 204 -16.43 -23.41 -11.14
CA ARG A 204 -17.01 -22.68 -9.98
C ARG A 204 -16.14 -22.86 -8.75
N THR A 205 -15.66 -24.08 -8.50
CA THR A 205 -14.77 -24.35 -7.35
C THR A 205 -13.47 -23.56 -7.46
N ALA A 206 -12.85 -23.53 -8.64
CA ALA A 206 -11.64 -22.73 -8.87
C ALA A 206 -11.92 -21.22 -8.70
N ALA A 207 -12.99 -20.71 -9.29
CA ALA A 207 -13.39 -19.30 -9.16
C ALA A 207 -13.67 -18.92 -7.70
N ASP A 208 -14.39 -19.76 -6.95
CA ASP A 208 -14.68 -19.52 -5.54
C ASP A 208 -13.40 -19.41 -4.70
N ARG A 209 -12.38 -20.21 -5.00
CA ARG A 209 -11.07 -20.11 -4.34
C ARG A 209 -10.36 -18.81 -4.68
N LEU A 210 -10.34 -18.40 -5.95
CA LEU A 210 -9.77 -17.11 -6.37
C LEU A 210 -10.47 -15.93 -5.67
N VAL A 211 -11.81 -15.96 -5.57
CA VAL A 211 -12.60 -14.95 -4.84
C VAL A 211 -12.25 -14.94 -3.36
N GLN A 212 -12.18 -16.12 -2.73
CA GLN A 212 -11.85 -16.23 -1.31
C GLN A 212 -10.44 -15.71 -1.00
N ILE A 213 -9.46 -15.98 -1.87
CA ILE A 213 -8.09 -15.49 -1.74
C ILE A 213 -8.07 -13.95 -1.85
N ALA A 214 -8.69 -13.38 -2.88
CA ALA A 214 -8.76 -11.93 -3.07
C ALA A 214 -9.45 -11.21 -1.90
N HIS A 215 -10.60 -11.73 -1.46
CA HIS A 215 -11.32 -11.20 -0.31
C HIS A 215 -10.55 -11.35 1.01
N CYS A 216 -9.82 -12.46 1.20
CA CYS A 216 -9.06 -12.70 2.43
C CYS A 216 -7.84 -11.79 2.56
N TYR A 217 -7.05 -11.65 1.48
CA TYR A 217 -5.84 -10.82 1.49
C TYR A 217 -6.12 -9.35 1.15
N GLY A 218 -7.30 -9.04 0.63
CA GLY A 218 -7.79 -7.68 0.44
C GLY A 218 -7.25 -6.98 -0.80
N PHE A 219 -7.09 -7.70 -1.92
CA PHE A 219 -6.80 -7.10 -3.24
C PHE A 219 -8.00 -7.22 -4.18
N ASP A 220 -7.96 -6.51 -5.31
CA ASP A 220 -9.17 -6.09 -6.04
C ASP A 220 -9.50 -6.93 -7.27
N GLY A 221 -8.95 -8.13 -7.42
CA GLY A 221 -9.34 -9.06 -8.48
C GLY A 221 -8.19 -9.59 -9.32
N TRP A 222 -8.47 -9.89 -10.59
CA TRP A 222 -7.66 -10.83 -11.37
C TRP A 222 -7.49 -10.43 -12.84
N LEU A 223 -6.25 -10.46 -13.33
CA LEU A 223 -5.97 -10.68 -14.74
C LEU A 223 -6.01 -12.18 -15.02
N VAL A 224 -6.87 -12.62 -15.93
CA VAL A 224 -6.96 -14.00 -16.42
C VAL A 224 -6.20 -14.10 -17.74
N ASN A 225 -5.11 -14.87 -17.74
CA ASN A 225 -4.29 -15.10 -18.93
C ASN A 225 -4.17 -16.60 -19.26
N ILE A 226 -4.89 -17.08 -20.28
CA ILE A 226 -4.82 -18.47 -20.72
C ILE A 226 -3.92 -18.57 -21.95
N GLU A 227 -2.66 -18.97 -21.76
CA GLU A 227 -1.64 -19.10 -22.82
C GLU A 227 -1.51 -20.56 -23.32
N ASN A 228 -2.62 -21.30 -23.35
CA ASN A 228 -2.68 -22.67 -23.82
C ASN A 228 -3.88 -22.89 -24.75
N PRO A 229 -3.74 -23.69 -25.83
CA PRO A 229 -4.89 -24.13 -26.61
C PRO A 229 -5.88 -24.91 -25.73
N LEU A 230 -7.17 -24.76 -26.02
CA LEU A 230 -8.27 -25.37 -25.28
C LEU A 230 -9.03 -26.39 -26.13
N SER A 231 -9.47 -27.46 -25.48
CA SER A 231 -10.44 -28.39 -26.02
C SER A 231 -11.81 -27.71 -26.26
N ALA A 232 -12.65 -28.33 -27.10
CA ALA A 232 -14.00 -27.84 -27.36
C ALA A 232 -14.85 -27.72 -26.07
N THR A 233 -14.59 -28.60 -25.09
CA THR A 233 -15.24 -28.54 -23.78
C THR A 233 -14.73 -27.35 -22.98
N ALA A 234 -13.41 -27.18 -22.88
CA ALA A 234 -12.81 -26.12 -22.09
C ALA A 234 -13.18 -24.73 -22.62
N VAL A 235 -13.04 -24.47 -23.92
CA VAL A 235 -13.39 -23.16 -24.51
C VAL A 235 -14.87 -22.82 -24.34
N LYS A 236 -15.76 -23.81 -24.41
CA LYS A 236 -17.19 -23.62 -24.14
C LYS A 236 -17.46 -23.19 -22.69
N ASN A 237 -16.64 -23.65 -21.75
CA ASN A 237 -16.77 -23.35 -20.32
C ASN A 237 -16.02 -22.08 -19.89
N THR A 238 -15.12 -21.53 -20.71
CA THR A 238 -14.37 -20.30 -20.39
C THR A 238 -15.27 -19.07 -20.17
N PRO A 239 -16.24 -18.72 -21.04
CA PRO A 239 -17.11 -17.57 -20.79
C PRO A 239 -18.00 -17.73 -19.54
N PRO A 240 -18.62 -18.90 -19.25
CA PRO A 240 -19.28 -19.15 -17.97
C PRO A 240 -18.37 -19.00 -16.76
N PHE A 241 -17.13 -19.50 -16.82
CA PHE A 241 -16.12 -19.33 -15.77
C PHE A 241 -15.82 -17.86 -15.51
N LEU A 242 -15.51 -17.08 -16.56
CA LEU A 242 -15.22 -15.65 -16.45
C LEU A 242 -16.40 -14.88 -15.86
N ARG A 243 -17.62 -15.17 -16.31
CA ARG A 243 -18.84 -14.52 -15.80
C ARG A 243 -19.06 -14.83 -14.33
N TYR A 244 -18.96 -16.11 -13.96
CA TYR A 244 -19.11 -16.52 -12.57
C TYR A 244 -18.04 -15.89 -11.67
N LEU A 245 -16.77 -15.92 -12.08
CA LEU A 245 -15.69 -15.26 -11.35
C LEU A 245 -15.96 -13.76 -11.17
N THR A 246 -16.37 -13.08 -12.23
CA THR A 246 -16.67 -11.64 -12.22
C THR A 246 -17.82 -11.32 -11.26
N ASP A 247 -18.94 -12.06 -11.36
CA ASP A 247 -20.11 -11.86 -10.51
C ASP A 247 -19.79 -12.09 -9.02
N GLN A 248 -19.09 -13.18 -8.71
CA GLN A 248 -18.71 -13.51 -7.33
C GLN A 248 -17.66 -12.53 -6.76
N MET A 249 -16.73 -12.05 -7.60
CA MET A 249 -15.79 -11.00 -7.21
C MET A 249 -16.53 -9.72 -6.84
N HIS A 250 -17.46 -9.24 -7.67
CA HIS A 250 -18.24 -8.04 -7.37
C HIS A 250 -19.11 -8.15 -6.12
N GLU A 251 -19.67 -9.34 -5.86
CA GLU A 251 -20.48 -9.59 -4.66
C GLU A 251 -19.63 -9.49 -3.38
N ARG A 252 -18.40 -10.02 -3.39
CA ARG A 252 -17.58 -10.17 -2.19
C ARG A 252 -16.51 -9.09 -2.01
N VAL A 253 -16.04 -8.50 -3.10
CA VAL A 253 -15.02 -7.46 -3.13
C VAL A 253 -15.57 -6.29 -3.96
N PRO A 254 -16.26 -5.33 -3.31
CA PRO A 254 -16.83 -4.20 -4.02
C PRO A 254 -15.76 -3.41 -4.78
N ARG A 255 -16.05 -3.08 -6.06
CA ARG A 255 -15.14 -2.40 -7.00
C ARG A 255 -14.01 -3.27 -7.57
N SER A 256 -14.11 -4.59 -7.42
CA SER A 256 -13.17 -5.52 -8.05
C SER A 256 -13.16 -5.41 -9.57
N LEU A 257 -12.11 -5.95 -10.21
CA LEU A 257 -12.05 -6.12 -11.65
C LEU A 257 -11.54 -7.52 -12.02
N VAL A 258 -12.15 -8.10 -13.05
CA VAL A 258 -11.68 -9.31 -13.73
C VAL A 258 -11.42 -8.95 -15.19
N LEU A 259 -10.16 -9.05 -15.61
CA LEU A 259 -9.73 -8.71 -16.96
C LEU A 259 -9.29 -9.96 -17.71
N TRP A 260 -9.67 -10.05 -18.98
CA TRP A 260 -9.24 -11.13 -19.88
C TRP A 260 -8.05 -10.70 -20.73
N TYR A 261 -7.00 -11.51 -20.84
CA TYR A 261 -5.92 -11.29 -21.80
C TYR A 261 -6.29 -11.87 -23.17
N ASP A 262 -6.03 -11.13 -24.25
CA ASP A 262 -6.31 -11.52 -25.64
C ASP A 262 -5.41 -12.68 -26.09
N SER A 263 -5.77 -13.92 -25.74
CA SER A 263 -4.99 -15.12 -26.06
C SER A 263 -5.76 -16.16 -26.87
N VAL A 264 -6.66 -16.92 -26.24
CA VAL A 264 -7.45 -17.97 -26.89
C VAL A 264 -8.69 -17.40 -27.58
N LEU A 265 -9.08 -18.01 -28.70
CA LEU A 265 -10.26 -17.65 -29.47
C LEU A 265 -11.48 -18.50 -29.07
N ASP A 266 -12.65 -18.12 -29.58
CA ASP A 266 -13.92 -18.83 -29.45
C ASP A 266 -13.88 -20.31 -29.94
N ASP A 267 -12.91 -20.68 -30.77
CA ASP A 267 -12.65 -22.04 -31.24
C ASP A 267 -11.64 -22.83 -30.38
N GLY A 268 -11.07 -22.19 -29.35
CA GLY A 268 -10.08 -22.77 -28.44
C GLY A 268 -8.64 -22.66 -28.93
N ALA A 269 -8.38 -22.13 -30.13
CA ALA A 269 -7.02 -21.94 -30.61
C ALA A 269 -6.34 -20.78 -29.88
N LEU A 270 -5.10 -20.97 -29.45
CA LEU A 270 -4.25 -19.91 -28.90
C LEU A 270 -3.71 -19.03 -30.04
N ARG A 271 -4.31 -17.86 -30.25
CA ARG A 271 -3.98 -16.91 -31.32
C ARG A 271 -4.34 -15.48 -30.91
N TRP A 272 -3.36 -14.71 -30.44
CA TRP A 272 -3.52 -13.31 -30.09
C TRP A 272 -4.01 -12.48 -31.29
N GLN A 273 -5.12 -11.76 -31.13
CA GLN A 273 -5.72 -10.96 -32.22
C GLN A 273 -5.13 -9.57 -32.31
N ASN A 274 -4.56 -9.06 -31.21
CA ASN A 274 -4.12 -7.68 -31.02
C ASN A 274 -5.28 -6.66 -31.07
N GLU A 275 -6.51 -7.14 -31.04
CA GLU A 275 -7.71 -6.32 -31.12
C GLU A 275 -8.92 -7.08 -30.58
N LEU A 276 -9.93 -6.35 -30.13
CA LEU A 276 -11.25 -6.89 -29.85
C LEU A 276 -12.00 -7.10 -31.17
N ASN A 277 -12.41 -8.34 -31.44
CA ASN A 277 -13.15 -8.71 -32.65
C ASN A 277 -14.10 -9.90 -32.39
N ASP A 278 -14.75 -10.39 -33.44
CA ASP A 278 -15.74 -11.48 -33.34
C ASP A 278 -15.20 -12.78 -32.74
N ARG A 279 -13.89 -13.01 -32.78
CA ARG A 279 -13.22 -14.24 -32.32
C ARG A 279 -12.92 -14.24 -30.82
N ASN A 280 -12.84 -13.08 -30.18
CA ASN A 280 -12.58 -12.95 -28.74
C ASN A 280 -13.66 -12.16 -27.98
N ARG A 281 -14.66 -11.57 -28.67
CA ARG A 281 -15.77 -10.81 -28.04
C ARG A 281 -16.51 -11.57 -26.94
N VAL A 282 -16.58 -12.90 -27.05
CA VAL A 282 -17.32 -13.74 -26.10
C VAL A 282 -16.71 -13.68 -24.70
N PHE A 283 -15.39 -13.53 -24.60
CA PHE A 283 -14.68 -13.38 -23.32
C PHE A 283 -14.81 -11.96 -22.76
N PHE A 284 -14.72 -10.95 -23.62
CA PHE A 284 -14.95 -9.54 -23.24
C PHE A 284 -16.37 -9.28 -22.72
N GLN A 285 -17.38 -9.99 -23.24
CA GLN A 285 -18.76 -9.94 -22.75
C GLN A 285 -18.97 -10.72 -21.44
N ALA A 286 -17.99 -11.49 -21.01
CA ALA A 286 -18.07 -12.32 -19.80
C ALA A 286 -17.35 -11.71 -18.60
N CYS A 287 -16.63 -10.59 -18.75
CA CYS A 287 -15.87 -9.96 -17.69
C CYS A 287 -15.77 -8.43 -17.86
N ASP A 288 -15.02 -7.76 -16.99
CA ASP A 288 -14.98 -6.30 -16.90
C ASP A 288 -14.23 -5.63 -18.04
N GLY A 289 -13.30 -6.32 -18.68
CA GLY A 289 -12.55 -5.76 -19.78
C GLY A 289 -11.59 -6.74 -20.44
N ILE A 290 -10.96 -6.29 -21.52
CA ILE A 290 -9.96 -7.05 -22.28
C ILE A 290 -8.64 -6.28 -22.31
N PHE A 291 -7.55 -7.00 -22.06
CA PHE A 291 -6.17 -6.57 -22.28
C PHE A 291 -5.71 -7.18 -23.61
N THR A 292 -5.58 -6.35 -24.66
CA THR A 292 -5.14 -6.81 -25.98
C THR A 292 -3.66 -7.18 -25.98
N ASN A 293 -3.27 -8.11 -26.87
CA ASN A 293 -1.85 -8.34 -27.14
C ASN A 293 -1.19 -7.10 -27.81
N TYR A 294 0.15 -7.10 -27.88
CA TYR A 294 0.96 -5.91 -28.14
C TYR A 294 1.15 -5.53 -29.62
N ASN A 295 0.95 -6.46 -30.56
CA ASN A 295 1.26 -6.27 -31.99
C ASN A 295 0.10 -5.65 -32.78
N TRP A 296 -0.61 -4.70 -32.17
CA TRP A 296 -1.71 -3.99 -32.82
C TRP A 296 -1.17 -2.95 -33.80
N THR A 297 -2.04 -2.53 -34.72
CA THR A 297 -1.77 -1.42 -35.66
C THR A 297 -2.76 -0.29 -35.44
N GLU A 298 -2.49 0.91 -35.96
CA GLU A 298 -3.48 2.00 -35.90
C GLU A 298 -4.81 1.59 -36.58
N ARG A 299 -4.74 0.76 -37.64
CA ARG A 299 -5.94 0.17 -38.27
C ARG A 299 -6.73 -0.73 -37.32
N SER A 300 -6.07 -1.47 -36.44
CA SER A 300 -6.74 -2.26 -35.40
C SER A 300 -7.52 -1.36 -34.43
N LEU A 301 -6.97 -0.19 -34.08
CA LEU A 301 -7.65 0.79 -33.24
C LEU A 301 -8.83 1.45 -33.96
N GLU A 302 -8.67 1.81 -35.24
CA GLU A 302 -9.75 2.31 -36.09
C GLU A 302 -10.90 1.30 -36.16
N TRP A 303 -10.58 0.03 -36.40
CA TRP A 303 -11.54 -1.07 -36.40
C TRP A 303 -12.28 -1.15 -35.05
N MET A 304 -11.57 -1.33 -33.94
CA MET A 304 -12.17 -1.45 -32.61
C MET A 304 -13.01 -0.23 -32.24
N SER A 305 -12.62 0.97 -32.66
CA SER A 305 -13.34 2.22 -32.33
C SER A 305 -14.73 2.28 -32.93
N THR A 306 -14.98 1.53 -34.01
CA THR A 306 -16.26 1.41 -34.69
C THR A 306 -16.96 0.07 -34.42
N TYR A 307 -16.30 -0.83 -33.70
CA TYR A 307 -16.81 -2.17 -33.43
C TYR A 307 -18.01 -2.10 -32.45
N PRO A 308 -19.18 -2.67 -32.79
CA PRO A 308 -20.41 -2.52 -31.99
C PRO A 308 -20.26 -2.96 -30.53
N GLU A 309 -19.59 -4.07 -30.26
CA GLU A 309 -19.40 -4.61 -28.92
C GLU A 309 -18.52 -3.74 -28.03
N ALA A 310 -17.66 -2.90 -28.63
CA ALA A 310 -16.83 -1.95 -27.91
C ALA A 310 -17.57 -0.64 -27.58
N GLN A 311 -18.71 -0.36 -28.24
CA GLN A 311 -19.44 0.89 -28.04
C GLN A 311 -19.98 1.00 -26.62
N GLY A 312 -19.70 2.13 -25.97
CA GLY A 312 -20.02 2.34 -24.55
C GLY A 312 -19.06 1.64 -23.57
N ARG A 313 -18.14 0.79 -24.07
CA ARG A 313 -17.12 0.06 -23.28
C ARG A 313 -15.69 0.25 -23.80
N LEU A 314 -15.42 1.32 -24.56
CA LEU A 314 -14.07 1.63 -25.05
C LEU A 314 -13.05 1.77 -23.91
N GLY A 315 -13.49 2.28 -22.75
CA GLY A 315 -12.67 2.38 -21.53
C GLY A 315 -12.36 1.04 -20.86
N ASP A 316 -12.97 -0.05 -21.32
CA ASP A 316 -12.76 -1.43 -20.84
C ASP A 316 -11.88 -2.25 -21.80
N VAL A 317 -11.48 -1.65 -22.94
CA VAL A 317 -10.48 -2.21 -23.85
C VAL A 317 -9.12 -1.57 -23.51
N PHE A 318 -8.26 -2.35 -22.86
CA PHE A 318 -6.91 -1.96 -22.49
C PHE A 318 -5.95 -2.39 -23.58
N VAL A 319 -5.54 -1.42 -24.41
CA VAL A 319 -4.59 -1.70 -25.49
C VAL A 319 -3.20 -1.93 -24.91
N GLY A 320 -2.65 -3.13 -25.16
CA GLY A 320 -1.37 -3.57 -24.62
C GLY A 320 -0.18 -2.83 -25.20
N VAL A 321 0.74 -2.39 -24.36
CA VAL A 321 1.99 -1.71 -24.74
C VAL A 321 3.16 -2.42 -24.08
N ASP A 322 3.92 -3.20 -24.85
CA ASP A 322 5.10 -3.89 -24.34
C ASP A 322 6.31 -2.95 -24.24
N VAL A 323 6.70 -2.61 -23.01
CA VAL A 323 7.82 -1.70 -22.75
C VAL A 323 9.16 -2.31 -23.17
N PHE A 324 9.31 -3.64 -23.20
CA PHE A 324 10.53 -4.27 -23.72
C PHE A 324 10.68 -4.15 -25.25
N ALA A 325 9.60 -3.76 -25.94
CA ALA A 325 9.51 -3.69 -27.39
C ALA A 325 9.81 -5.05 -28.07
N ARG A 326 9.17 -6.13 -27.61
CA ARG A 326 9.29 -7.47 -28.21
C ARG A 326 8.31 -7.61 -29.38
N GLY A 327 8.83 -7.97 -30.55
CA GLY A 327 8.05 -8.11 -31.78
C GLY A 327 7.84 -6.79 -32.53
N GLU A 328 6.88 -6.78 -33.44
CA GLU A 328 6.50 -5.60 -34.23
C GLU A 328 5.48 -4.76 -33.45
N VAL A 329 5.98 -3.91 -32.56
CA VAL A 329 5.15 -3.03 -31.71
C VAL A 329 5.37 -1.56 -32.03
N VAL A 330 4.41 -0.71 -31.66
CA VAL A 330 4.53 0.75 -31.81
C VAL A 330 5.36 1.32 -30.66
N GLY A 331 6.66 1.50 -30.88
CA GLY A 331 7.57 2.06 -29.87
C GLY A 331 7.92 1.07 -28.76
N GLY A 332 8.03 1.56 -27.51
CA GLY A 332 8.52 0.83 -26.35
C GLY A 332 9.82 1.43 -25.81
N LYS A 333 10.35 0.92 -24.69
CA LYS A 333 11.52 1.50 -24.00
C LYS A 333 11.28 3.00 -23.72
N TYR A 334 12.25 3.87 -23.99
CA TYR A 334 12.07 5.34 -23.93
C TYR A 334 11.29 5.94 -25.10
N GLU A 335 10.68 5.13 -25.96
CA GLU A 335 9.74 5.56 -27.02
C GLU A 335 8.31 5.05 -26.76
N THR A 336 8.03 4.55 -25.55
CA THR A 336 6.70 4.06 -25.11
C THR A 336 5.61 5.14 -25.26
N ASN A 337 5.97 6.42 -25.21
CA ASN A 337 5.07 7.54 -25.42
C ASN A 337 4.39 7.52 -26.80
N LYS A 338 5.08 7.02 -27.84
CA LYS A 338 4.50 6.87 -29.19
C LYS A 338 3.30 5.93 -29.20
N ALA A 339 3.37 4.83 -28.44
CA ALA A 339 2.26 3.89 -28.31
C ALA A 339 1.05 4.57 -27.63
N LEU A 340 1.32 5.24 -26.50
CA LEU A 340 0.29 5.92 -25.71
C LEU A 340 -0.40 7.02 -26.51
N GLU A 341 0.34 7.80 -27.29
CA GLU A 341 -0.21 8.83 -28.17
C GLU A 341 -1.29 8.26 -29.10
N VAL A 342 -0.97 7.19 -29.81
CA VAL A 342 -1.88 6.55 -30.77
C VAL A 342 -3.09 5.94 -30.04
N VAL A 343 -2.86 5.20 -28.95
CA VAL A 343 -3.96 4.60 -28.16
C VAL A 343 -4.93 5.66 -27.64
N ARG A 344 -4.40 6.76 -27.08
CA ARG A 344 -5.22 7.85 -26.51
C ARG A 344 -5.95 8.66 -27.57
N LYS A 345 -5.37 8.84 -28.76
CA LYS A 345 -6.02 9.46 -29.92
C LYS A 345 -7.32 8.74 -30.30
N HIS A 346 -7.35 7.42 -30.17
CA HIS A 346 -8.55 6.61 -30.46
C HIS A 346 -9.49 6.41 -29.26
N GLY A 347 -9.20 7.01 -28.11
CA GLY A 347 -10.10 7.02 -26.96
C GLY A 347 -10.05 5.77 -26.07
N PHE A 348 -9.08 4.88 -26.26
CA PHE A 348 -8.97 3.63 -25.49
C PHE A 348 -8.25 3.78 -24.15
N SER A 349 -8.46 2.78 -23.29
CA SER A 349 -7.59 2.51 -22.15
C SER A 349 -6.27 1.88 -22.62
N THR A 350 -5.23 1.94 -21.80
CA THR A 350 -3.93 1.34 -22.11
C THR A 350 -3.47 0.41 -20.99
N ALA A 351 -2.81 -0.68 -21.35
CA ALA A 351 -2.10 -1.56 -20.43
C ALA A 351 -0.60 -1.50 -20.73
N ILE A 352 0.15 -0.81 -19.87
CA ILE A 352 1.61 -0.73 -19.95
C ILE A 352 2.18 -2.02 -19.36
N PHE A 353 2.70 -2.89 -20.22
CA PHE A 353 3.25 -4.19 -19.86
C PHE A 353 4.77 -4.11 -19.69
N ALA A 354 5.26 -4.76 -18.63
CA ALA A 354 6.67 -4.92 -18.34
C ALA A 354 7.52 -3.64 -18.22
N PRO A 355 7.04 -2.56 -17.54
CA PRO A 355 7.92 -1.44 -17.18
C PRO A 355 9.05 -1.82 -16.21
N GLY A 356 9.05 -3.06 -15.68
CA GLY A 356 10.24 -3.69 -15.06
C GLY A 356 11.50 -3.56 -15.93
N TRP A 357 11.34 -3.42 -17.25
CA TRP A 357 12.38 -3.02 -18.20
C TRP A 357 13.32 -1.91 -17.70
N VAL A 358 12.77 -0.88 -17.05
CA VAL A 358 13.57 0.25 -16.54
C VAL A 358 14.59 -0.23 -15.52
N HIS A 359 14.24 -1.16 -14.65
CA HIS A 359 15.14 -1.72 -13.64
C HIS A 359 16.07 -2.79 -14.22
N GLU A 360 15.54 -3.62 -15.12
CA GLU A 360 16.28 -4.76 -15.67
C GLU A 360 17.36 -4.34 -16.67
N THR A 361 17.15 -3.25 -17.39
CA THR A 361 18.02 -2.87 -18.52
C THR A 361 18.80 -1.57 -18.34
N GLN A 362 18.38 -0.72 -17.39
CA GLN A 362 19.10 0.51 -17.05
C GLN A 362 19.93 0.31 -15.78
N ASP A 363 20.74 1.30 -15.39
CA ASP A 363 21.51 1.21 -14.16
C ASP A 363 20.58 1.21 -12.93
N LYS A 364 20.59 0.10 -12.19
CA LYS A 364 19.83 -0.12 -10.96
C LYS A 364 20.14 0.89 -9.86
N LYS A 365 21.37 1.43 -9.83
CA LYS A 365 21.77 2.48 -8.86
C LYS A 365 21.07 3.81 -9.15
N GLU A 366 20.78 4.06 -10.41
CA GLU A 366 20.07 5.24 -10.92
C GLU A 366 18.58 4.95 -11.20
N PHE A 367 18.03 3.86 -10.65
CA PHE A 367 16.66 3.43 -10.95
C PHE A 367 15.62 4.54 -10.72
N ARG A 368 15.76 5.37 -9.67
CA ARG A 368 14.88 6.53 -9.46
C ARG A 368 14.89 7.49 -10.64
N LEU A 369 16.09 7.88 -11.09
CA LEU A 369 16.25 8.81 -12.21
C LEU A 369 15.69 8.23 -13.51
N ASN A 370 15.98 6.95 -13.78
CA ASN A 370 15.51 6.27 -14.99
C ASN A 370 13.98 6.08 -14.97
N GLN A 371 13.41 5.80 -13.80
CA GLN A 371 11.96 5.72 -13.61
C GLN A 371 11.29 7.10 -13.80
N ASP A 372 11.81 8.16 -13.16
CA ASP A 372 11.30 9.53 -13.33
C ASP A 372 11.34 9.95 -14.81
N ARG A 373 12.43 9.62 -15.52
CA ARG A 373 12.56 9.85 -16.97
C ARG A 373 11.51 9.09 -17.77
N PHE A 374 11.31 7.81 -17.47
CA PHE A 374 10.33 6.97 -18.17
C PHE A 374 8.91 7.53 -18.00
N TRP A 375 8.48 7.79 -16.76
CA TRP A 375 7.13 8.30 -16.50
C TRP A 375 6.93 9.75 -16.93
N GLY A 376 7.96 10.58 -16.86
CA GLY A 376 7.94 11.93 -17.41
C GLY A 376 7.80 11.94 -18.94
N LEU A 377 8.30 10.92 -19.64
CA LEU A 377 8.11 10.74 -21.08
C LEU A 377 6.65 10.44 -21.45
N LEU A 378 5.89 9.85 -20.52
CA LEU A 378 4.52 9.41 -20.75
C LEU A 378 3.48 10.43 -20.26
N SER A 379 3.88 11.45 -19.48
CA SER A 379 2.96 12.27 -18.69
C SER A 379 1.88 12.96 -19.52
N ASP A 380 2.19 13.36 -20.76
CA ASP A 380 1.25 14.07 -21.65
C ASP A 380 0.06 13.18 -22.09
N PHE A 381 0.19 11.86 -21.95
CA PHE A 381 -0.81 10.86 -22.34
C PHE A 381 -1.44 10.15 -21.13
N LEU A 382 -1.07 10.56 -19.92
CA LEU A 382 -1.51 9.99 -18.66
C LEU A 382 -2.40 10.99 -17.90
N TYR A 383 -3.49 10.47 -17.33
CA TYR A 383 -4.41 11.29 -16.54
C TYR A 383 -3.98 11.28 -15.09
N VAL A 384 -3.82 12.47 -14.50
CA VAL A 384 -3.55 12.60 -13.07
C VAL A 384 -4.86 12.40 -12.31
N HIS A 385 -4.98 11.27 -11.62
CA HIS A 385 -6.13 11.04 -10.75
C HIS A 385 -5.97 11.73 -9.39
N ARG A 386 -7.10 11.88 -8.69
CA ARG A 386 -7.19 12.57 -7.41
C ARG A 386 -7.69 11.64 -6.32
N PRO A 387 -6.80 11.09 -5.48
CA PRO A 387 -7.22 10.28 -4.35
C PRO A 387 -7.91 11.15 -3.29
N SER A 388 -8.91 10.57 -2.64
CA SER A 388 -9.60 11.15 -1.50
C SER A 388 -8.97 10.64 -0.21
N SER A 389 -8.66 11.55 0.70
CA SER A 389 -8.16 11.24 2.03
C SER A 389 -9.04 11.90 3.08
N LEU A 390 -9.17 11.24 4.23
CA LEU A 390 -9.71 11.89 5.43
C LEU A 390 -8.60 12.69 6.12
N LEU A 391 -9.00 13.56 7.06
CA LEU A 391 -8.06 14.18 7.98
C LEU A 391 -7.63 13.16 9.07
N PRO A 392 -6.36 13.22 9.50
CA PRO A 392 -5.30 14.08 8.97
C PRO A 392 -4.76 13.56 7.61
N PHE A 393 -4.52 14.48 6.68
CA PHE A 393 -3.69 14.20 5.51
C PHE A 393 -2.23 14.43 5.86
N VAL A 394 -1.37 13.45 5.57
CA VAL A 394 0.06 13.48 5.89
C VAL A 394 0.84 12.96 4.71
N SER A 395 1.91 13.66 4.33
CA SER A 395 2.95 13.09 3.49
C SER A 395 4.32 13.63 3.90
N SER A 396 5.26 12.70 4.15
CA SER A 396 6.69 13.01 4.22
C SER A 396 7.43 12.70 2.92
N PHE A 397 6.71 12.41 1.84
CA PHE A 397 7.27 12.03 0.54
C PHE A 397 8.15 10.77 0.60
N CYS A 398 8.01 9.95 1.64
CA CYS A 398 8.75 8.69 1.74
C CYS A 398 8.30 7.74 0.63
N GLN A 399 9.24 7.33 -0.23
CA GLN A 399 8.96 6.41 -1.34
C GLN A 399 8.90 4.93 -0.92
N GLY A 400 9.07 4.63 0.37
CA GLY A 400 9.11 3.25 0.89
C GLY A 400 10.49 2.59 0.81
N PHE A 401 11.54 3.34 0.47
CA PHE A 401 12.91 2.84 0.43
C PHE A 401 13.95 3.97 0.51
N GLY A 402 15.17 3.66 0.93
CA GLY A 402 16.26 4.63 1.02
C GLY A 402 17.58 4.01 1.46
N LYS A 403 18.69 4.70 1.20
CA LYS A 403 20.02 4.34 1.71
C LYS A 403 20.17 4.59 3.21
N SER A 404 19.26 5.38 3.76
CA SER A 404 19.20 5.71 5.17
C SER A 404 17.74 5.94 5.53
N PHE A 405 17.45 5.75 6.82
CA PHE A 405 16.15 6.14 7.37
C PHE A 405 16.30 7.41 8.19
N TYR A 406 15.42 8.37 7.97
CA TYR A 406 15.38 9.64 8.65
C TYR A 406 14.20 9.72 9.62
N TRP A 407 14.41 10.37 10.76
CA TRP A 407 13.37 10.68 11.72
C TRP A 407 13.59 12.08 12.28
N ARG A 408 12.64 12.99 12.02
CA ARG A 408 12.71 14.42 12.36
C ARG A 408 14.01 15.06 11.89
N GLY A 409 14.36 14.82 10.62
CA GLY A 409 15.57 15.34 9.97
C GLY A 409 16.87 14.60 10.30
N LYS A 410 16.86 13.70 11.30
CA LYS A 410 18.06 12.97 11.75
C LYS A 410 18.14 11.58 11.12
N GLY A 411 19.26 11.26 10.49
CA GLY A 411 19.56 9.89 10.04
C GLY A 411 19.67 8.93 11.23
N LYS A 412 18.94 7.81 11.18
CA LYS A 412 18.86 6.79 12.26
C LYS A 412 19.56 5.48 11.91
N SER A 413 19.63 5.13 10.63
CA SER A 413 20.38 3.97 10.13
C SER A 413 21.15 4.37 8.87
N ALA A 414 22.36 3.85 8.73
CA ALA A 414 23.17 3.95 7.53
C ALA A 414 22.96 2.76 6.57
N SER A 415 22.13 1.78 6.94
CA SER A 415 21.78 0.65 6.07
C SER A 415 20.67 1.01 5.09
N SER A 416 20.74 0.43 3.90
CA SER A 416 19.68 0.55 2.90
C SER A 416 18.46 -0.25 3.34
N TRP A 417 17.27 0.22 3.01
CA TRP A 417 16.03 -0.42 3.44
C TRP A 417 14.93 -0.27 2.40
N PHE A 418 14.01 -1.23 2.38
CA PHE A 418 12.86 -1.30 1.50
C PHE A 418 11.64 -1.85 2.25
N ASN A 419 10.52 -1.14 2.19
CA ASN A 419 9.20 -1.58 2.61
C ASN A 419 8.14 -0.65 1.98
N LEU A 420 7.39 -1.12 0.98
CA LEU A 420 6.38 -0.30 0.31
C LEU A 420 5.18 0.06 1.21
N SER A 421 4.92 -0.68 2.30
CA SER A 421 3.89 -0.26 3.27
C SER A 421 4.27 1.06 3.96
N ALA A 422 5.57 1.38 4.02
CA ALA A 422 6.11 2.66 4.53
C ALA A 422 5.91 3.84 3.57
N GLN A 423 5.54 3.58 2.32
CA GLN A 423 5.39 4.64 1.33
C GLN A 423 4.26 5.58 1.73
N GLU A 424 4.52 6.89 1.77
CA GLU A 424 3.50 7.91 2.03
C GLU A 424 2.86 8.39 0.71
N PRO A 425 1.74 9.14 0.73
CA PRO A 425 1.16 9.72 -0.48
C PRO A 425 2.22 10.47 -1.31
N GLN A 426 2.41 10.04 -2.56
CA GLN A 426 3.45 10.56 -3.46
C GLN A 426 3.02 11.86 -4.17
N PRO A 427 3.97 12.78 -4.43
CA PRO A 427 3.68 14.05 -5.08
C PRO A 427 3.54 13.90 -6.60
N LEU A 428 3.12 14.97 -7.26
CA LEU A 428 3.29 15.12 -8.70
C LEU A 428 4.78 15.34 -9.01
N TYR A 429 5.29 14.58 -9.98
CA TYR A 429 6.66 14.71 -10.47
C TYR A 429 6.65 15.54 -11.76
N LEU A 430 6.78 16.85 -11.61
CA LEU A 430 6.74 17.87 -12.67
C LEU A 430 8.13 18.11 -13.28
N SER A 431 8.14 18.45 -14.56
CA SER A 431 9.29 19.00 -15.29
C SER A 431 8.78 20.01 -16.32
N GLU A 432 8.92 21.30 -16.03
CA GLU A 432 8.34 22.39 -16.82
C GLU A 432 9.42 23.36 -17.27
N THR A 433 9.35 23.78 -18.53
CA THR A 433 10.08 24.93 -19.05
C THR A 433 9.18 26.16 -18.97
N LEU A 434 9.70 27.26 -18.44
CA LEU A 434 9.01 28.54 -18.31
C LEU A 434 9.48 29.50 -19.41
N GLU A 435 8.89 30.69 -19.48
CA GLU A 435 9.33 31.72 -20.42
C GLU A 435 10.83 32.08 -20.21
N GLY A 436 11.53 32.32 -21.32
CA GLY A 436 12.96 32.64 -21.31
C GLY A 436 13.82 31.43 -20.91
N SER A 437 14.71 31.64 -19.95
CA SER A 437 15.63 30.66 -19.38
C SER A 437 15.05 29.90 -18.17
N GLY A 438 13.82 30.24 -17.76
CA GLY A 438 13.19 29.69 -16.57
C GLY A 438 12.79 28.23 -16.71
N TRP A 439 12.86 27.48 -15.62
CA TRP A 439 12.38 26.10 -15.56
C TRP A 439 12.10 25.69 -14.11
N LEU A 440 11.31 24.64 -13.94
CA LEU A 440 10.90 24.09 -12.65
C LEU A 440 10.84 22.57 -12.74
N ARG A 441 11.34 21.88 -11.71
CA ARG A 441 11.24 20.42 -11.58
C ARG A 441 11.01 20.01 -10.15
N THR A 442 10.27 18.92 -9.97
CA THR A 442 10.09 18.25 -8.68
C THR A 442 10.58 16.80 -8.75
N ARG A 443 11.38 16.35 -7.79
CA ARG A 443 11.87 14.97 -7.71
C ARG A 443 12.07 14.48 -6.29
N GLY A 444 12.03 13.16 -6.10
CA GLY A 444 12.36 12.55 -4.81
C GLY A 444 13.83 12.81 -4.46
N CYS A 445 14.10 13.22 -3.22
CA CYS A 445 15.45 13.44 -2.71
C CYS A 445 15.78 12.40 -1.64
N PRO A 446 16.66 11.42 -1.94
CA PRO A 446 17.06 10.40 -0.96
C PRO A 446 18.09 10.94 0.05
N HIS A 447 18.56 12.18 -0.14
CA HIS A 447 19.51 12.85 0.73
C HIS A 447 18.78 13.91 1.55
N GLU A 448 18.98 13.89 2.87
CA GLU A 448 18.32 14.81 3.81
C GLU A 448 16.79 14.71 3.72
N ALA A 449 16.20 13.67 4.33
CA ALA A 449 14.75 13.58 4.50
C ALA A 449 14.33 13.97 5.92
N TRP A 450 13.07 14.38 6.08
CA TRP A 450 12.51 14.63 7.41
C TRP A 450 12.09 13.32 8.09
N SER A 451 11.33 12.49 7.39
CA SER A 451 10.84 11.20 7.89
C SER A 451 10.80 10.16 6.77
N GLY A 452 11.32 8.96 7.04
CA GLY A 452 11.38 7.88 6.05
C GLY A 452 12.64 7.92 5.21
N GLY A 453 12.52 7.69 3.91
CA GLY A 453 13.66 7.43 3.00
C GLY A 453 13.93 8.53 1.97
N SER A 454 13.03 9.50 1.86
CA SER A 454 13.12 10.59 0.88
C SER A 454 12.30 11.79 1.32
N SER A 455 12.74 12.99 0.93
CA SER A 455 11.94 14.22 0.90
C SER A 455 11.55 14.55 -0.55
N LEU A 456 10.80 15.63 -0.76
CA LEU A 456 10.62 16.21 -2.09
C LEU A 456 11.63 17.32 -2.32
N LEU A 457 12.30 17.35 -3.47
CA LEU A 457 13.10 18.48 -3.91
C LEU A 457 12.36 19.21 -5.03
N VAL A 458 12.13 20.51 -4.84
CA VAL A 458 11.64 21.44 -5.84
C VAL A 458 12.81 22.33 -6.25
N GLU A 459 13.21 22.32 -7.51
CA GLU A 459 14.36 23.09 -8.00
C GLU A 459 14.06 23.72 -9.35
N GLY A 460 14.78 24.79 -9.67
CA GLY A 460 14.55 25.50 -10.91
C GLY A 460 15.30 26.81 -11.00
N VAL A 461 14.91 27.59 -12.01
CA VAL A 461 15.37 28.96 -12.23
C VAL A 461 14.14 29.85 -12.38
N ILE A 462 14.04 30.87 -11.52
CA ILE A 462 13.05 31.93 -11.65
C ILE A 462 13.61 32.96 -12.64
N PRO A 463 13.03 33.11 -13.84
CA PRO A 463 13.53 34.07 -14.81
C PRO A 463 13.31 35.51 -14.30
N SER A 464 14.17 36.43 -14.74
CA SER A 464 14.13 37.86 -14.38
C SER A 464 12.81 38.56 -14.72
N THR A 465 12.01 37.99 -15.61
CA THR A 465 10.67 38.47 -15.99
C THR A 465 9.58 38.09 -14.98
N LEU A 466 9.80 37.10 -14.12
CA LEU A 466 8.83 36.60 -13.14
C LEU A 466 9.24 36.97 -11.72
N SER A 467 8.26 37.28 -10.86
CA SER A 467 8.52 37.51 -9.42
C SER A 467 8.43 36.22 -8.60
N LYS A 468 7.72 35.21 -9.11
CA LYS A 468 7.52 33.91 -8.47
C LYS A 468 7.28 32.80 -9.48
N VAL A 469 7.52 31.57 -9.05
CA VAL A 469 7.09 30.32 -9.71
C VAL A 469 6.24 29.50 -8.75
N CYS A 470 5.38 28.64 -9.29
CA CYS A 470 4.47 27.81 -8.51
C CYS A 470 4.58 26.35 -8.95
N ALA A 471 4.88 25.45 -8.02
CA ALA A 471 4.93 24.02 -8.26
C ALA A 471 3.72 23.33 -7.65
N ARG A 472 2.85 22.71 -8.46
CA ARG A 472 1.74 21.91 -7.94
C ARG A 472 2.27 20.60 -7.38
N ILE A 473 2.22 20.42 -6.06
CA ILE A 473 2.80 19.27 -5.37
C ILE A 473 1.82 18.11 -5.29
N PHE A 474 0.55 18.38 -5.02
CA PHE A 474 -0.48 17.37 -4.91
C PHE A 474 -1.78 17.80 -5.57
N SER A 475 -2.51 16.81 -6.12
CA SER A 475 -3.93 16.90 -6.48
C SER A 475 -4.71 15.87 -5.67
N LEU A 476 -5.50 16.33 -4.70
CA LEU A 476 -6.14 15.51 -3.65
C LEU A 476 -7.62 15.89 -3.51
N HIS A 477 -8.39 15.08 -2.78
CA HIS A 477 -9.66 15.53 -2.21
C HIS A 477 -9.67 15.26 -0.71
N VAL A 478 -9.48 16.31 0.09
CA VAL A 478 -9.47 16.20 1.56
C VAL A 478 -10.54 17.13 2.12
N PRO A 479 -11.69 16.62 2.58
CA PRO A 479 -12.67 17.42 3.31
C PRO A 479 -12.00 18.07 4.53
N LEU A 480 -12.13 19.39 4.66
CA LEU A 480 -11.46 20.17 5.70
C LEU A 480 -12.38 20.40 6.90
N ALA A 481 -11.79 20.42 8.09
CA ALA A 481 -12.48 20.81 9.32
C ALA A 481 -12.63 22.34 9.39
N SER A 482 -13.60 22.81 10.19
CA SER A 482 -13.86 24.25 10.36
C SER A 482 -12.62 25.02 10.81
N ARG A 483 -11.82 24.40 11.70
CA ARG A 483 -10.51 24.87 12.13
C ARG A 483 -9.48 23.86 11.67
N THR A 484 -8.81 24.17 10.58
CA THR A 484 -7.81 23.29 9.97
C THR A 484 -6.42 23.78 10.30
N LEU A 485 -5.56 22.88 10.75
CA LEU A 485 -4.17 23.14 11.06
C LEU A 485 -3.27 22.55 9.98
N VAL A 486 -2.35 23.35 9.48
CA VAL A 486 -1.38 22.95 8.44
C VAL A 486 0.03 23.05 9.00
N SER A 487 0.77 21.95 8.99
CA SER A 487 2.20 21.91 9.28
C SER A 487 2.97 21.72 7.98
N PHE A 488 4.01 22.54 7.79
CA PHE A 488 4.85 22.55 6.61
C PHE A 488 6.33 22.56 7.02
N VAL A 489 7.04 21.47 6.69
CA VAL A 489 8.45 21.30 7.00
C VAL A 489 9.25 21.42 5.71
N TYR A 490 10.18 22.38 5.65
CA TYR A 490 10.92 22.68 4.42
C TYR A 490 12.30 23.29 4.67
N LYS A 491 13.17 23.29 3.66
CA LYS A 491 14.52 23.86 3.69
C LYS A 491 14.79 24.55 2.33
N PRO A 492 14.63 25.88 2.23
CA PRO A 492 14.85 26.63 0.99
C PRO A 492 16.31 27.06 0.83
N SER A 493 16.72 27.42 -0.39
CA SER A 493 17.97 28.15 -0.64
C SER A 493 17.87 29.60 -0.16
N GLU A 494 19.00 30.22 0.18
CA GLU A 494 19.05 31.54 0.85
C GLU A 494 18.42 32.70 0.04
N SER A 495 18.39 32.59 -1.29
CA SER A 495 17.96 33.64 -2.22
C SER A 495 16.45 33.67 -2.52
N VAL A 496 15.66 32.80 -1.87
CA VAL A 496 14.22 32.68 -2.14
C VAL A 496 13.39 32.58 -0.88
N ARG A 497 12.17 33.10 -0.97
CA ARG A 497 11.09 32.87 -0.01
C ARG A 497 10.13 31.82 -0.56
N VAL A 498 9.63 30.97 0.33
CA VAL A 498 8.67 29.93 -0.03
C VAL A 498 7.40 30.02 0.80
N ALA A 499 6.28 29.67 0.18
CA ALA A 499 4.97 29.60 0.82
C ALA A 499 4.15 28.46 0.23
N LEU A 500 3.32 27.81 1.05
CA LEU A 500 2.29 26.91 0.55
C LEU A 500 1.09 27.70 0.04
N GLU A 501 0.55 27.27 -1.09
CA GLU A 501 -0.73 27.69 -1.63
C GLU A 501 -1.67 26.49 -1.61
N LEU A 502 -2.85 26.68 -1.01
CA LEU A 502 -3.87 25.65 -0.85
C LEU A 502 -5.09 26.04 -1.68
N GLN A 503 -5.40 25.24 -2.69
CA GLN A 503 -6.61 25.42 -3.48
C GLN A 503 -7.74 24.61 -2.85
N THR A 504 -8.88 25.26 -2.60
CA THR A 504 -10.06 24.62 -2.01
C THR A 504 -11.26 24.68 -2.95
N THR A 505 -12.28 23.89 -2.65
CA THR A 505 -13.60 23.94 -3.28
C THR A 505 -14.69 23.72 -2.24
N ASP A 506 -15.94 24.06 -2.55
CA ASP A 506 -17.07 23.78 -1.67
C ASP A 506 -17.30 22.27 -1.53
N ALA A 507 -17.37 21.79 -0.28
CA ALA A 507 -17.51 20.37 0.09
C ALA A 507 -18.92 19.81 -0.19
N ALA A 508 -19.83 20.59 -0.78
CA ALA A 508 -21.20 20.20 -1.11
C ALA A 508 -21.35 19.52 -2.48
N LEU A 509 -20.29 19.39 -3.29
CA LEU A 509 -20.38 18.92 -4.67
C LEU A 509 -19.89 17.47 -4.85
N CYS A 510 -20.81 16.52 -4.69
CA CYS A 510 -20.82 15.23 -5.39
C CYS A 510 -22.26 14.73 -5.62
N SER A 511 -23.00 15.38 -6.52
CA SER A 511 -24.03 14.75 -7.35
C SER A 511 -24.25 15.61 -8.60
N SER A 512 -24.25 14.98 -9.77
CA SER A 512 -24.32 15.59 -11.09
C SER A 512 -25.67 16.25 -11.40
N GLU A 513 -25.62 17.48 -11.91
CA GLU A 513 -26.42 18.09 -13.02
C GLU A 513 -25.84 19.51 -13.25
N PRO A 514 -25.84 20.05 -14.49
CA PRO A 514 -24.98 21.19 -14.86
C PRO A 514 -25.60 22.52 -14.45
N VAL A 515 -24.91 23.30 -13.60
CA VAL A 515 -25.27 24.71 -13.34
C VAL A 515 -24.01 25.59 -13.31
N GLN A 516 -24.16 26.73 -13.97
CA GLN A 516 -23.21 27.78 -14.33
C GLN A 516 -22.03 28.08 -13.38
N GLU A 517 -20.89 28.34 -14.02
CA GLU A 517 -19.65 28.94 -13.49
C GLU A 517 -19.91 30.03 -12.43
N VAL A 518 -19.41 29.79 -11.22
CA VAL A 518 -19.11 30.85 -10.25
C VAL A 518 -17.61 30.87 -10.03
N ARG A 519 -16.96 31.94 -10.50
CA ARG A 519 -15.53 32.21 -10.25
C ARG A 519 -15.34 32.56 -8.77
N THR A 520 -14.67 31.71 -8.00
CA THR A 520 -14.20 32.03 -6.64
C THR A 520 -12.82 32.70 -6.69
N PRO A 521 -12.60 33.85 -6.02
CA PRO A 521 -11.30 34.53 -6.02
C PRO A 521 -10.32 33.86 -5.05
N ALA A 522 -9.04 33.87 -5.43
CA ALA A 522 -7.92 33.44 -4.59
C ALA A 522 -7.86 34.28 -3.31
N TYR A 523 -8.23 33.68 -2.17
CA TYR A 523 -8.07 34.32 -0.86
C TYR A 523 -6.60 34.24 -0.43
N SER A 524 -5.97 35.41 -0.34
CA SER A 524 -4.72 35.58 0.41
C SER A 524 -5.05 35.65 1.92
N PRO A 525 -4.40 34.86 2.79
CA PRO A 525 -4.65 34.94 4.22
C PRO A 525 -4.06 36.26 4.76
N ARG A 526 -4.92 37.23 5.08
CA ARG A 526 -4.59 38.34 5.97
C ARG A 526 -4.97 37.91 7.38
N PHE A 527 -4.00 37.73 8.27
CA PHE A 527 -3.98 38.14 9.69
C PHE A 527 -2.71 37.55 10.32
N TRP A 528 -1.69 38.39 10.47
CA TRP A 528 -0.48 38.11 11.25
C TRP A 528 -0.71 38.65 12.66
N THR A 529 -0.50 37.85 13.69
CA THR A 529 -0.21 38.34 15.03
C THR A 529 1.14 37.77 15.43
N GLU A 530 2.15 38.62 15.36
CA GLU A 530 3.54 38.33 15.69
C GLU A 530 3.68 38.48 17.21
N ILE A 531 3.98 37.39 17.94
CA ILE A 531 4.36 37.46 19.36
C ILE A 531 5.81 37.01 19.45
N THR A 532 6.69 37.97 19.73
CA THR A 532 8.12 37.75 19.94
C THR A 532 8.39 37.53 21.44
N GLY A 533 9.14 36.46 21.77
CA GLY A 533 9.64 36.23 23.13
C GLY A 533 10.90 35.35 23.08
N ALA A 534 12.05 35.92 23.46
CA ALA A 534 13.37 35.30 23.40
C ALA A 534 13.62 34.27 24.53
N PRO A 535 14.55 33.30 24.35
CA PRO A 535 14.77 32.19 25.28
C PRO A 535 15.86 32.47 26.32
N GLY A 536 15.64 32.08 27.58
CA GLY A 536 16.69 32.08 28.61
C GLY A 536 16.21 31.85 30.05
N SER A 537 16.10 30.59 30.47
CA SER A 537 16.43 30.10 31.82
C SER A 537 16.11 28.61 31.89
N GLY A 538 17.10 27.81 32.29
CA GLY A 538 16.96 26.36 32.39
C GLY A 538 16.01 25.97 33.51
N LEU A 539 15.08 25.07 33.20
CA LEU A 539 14.29 24.28 34.13
C LEU A 539 13.92 22.96 33.41
N GLU A 540 14.19 21.83 34.06
CA GLU A 540 13.67 20.50 33.70
C GLU A 540 12.14 20.54 33.69
N MET A 541 11.49 19.99 32.65
CA MET A 541 10.03 19.83 32.66
C MET A 541 9.58 18.54 31.95
N HIS A 542 8.96 17.69 32.77
CA HIS A 542 8.39 16.37 32.52
C HIS A 542 7.09 16.43 31.66
N GLU A 543 7.00 15.50 30.71
CA GLU A 543 5.86 14.68 30.23
C GLU A 543 4.42 15.18 29.96
N LEU A 544 4.04 16.45 30.11
CA LEU A 544 2.66 16.91 29.73
C LEU A 544 2.62 18.05 28.70
N VAL A 545 3.74 18.30 28.04
CA VAL A 545 3.97 19.53 27.26
C VAL A 545 3.77 19.37 25.74
N THR A 546 3.61 18.14 25.23
CA THR A 546 3.58 17.88 23.78
C THR A 546 2.27 18.26 23.08
N HIS A 547 1.13 18.19 23.77
CA HIS A 547 -0.19 18.54 23.20
C HIS A 547 -0.53 20.04 23.36
N TRP A 548 -0.13 20.69 24.47
CA TRP A 548 -0.44 22.11 24.71
C TRP A 548 0.51 23.08 23.99
N ARG A 549 1.77 22.69 23.74
CA ARG A 549 2.70 23.57 23.01
C ARG A 549 2.28 23.83 21.58
N PHE A 550 1.60 22.91 20.87
CA PHE A 550 1.26 23.11 19.46
C PHE A 550 0.39 24.37 19.23
N THR A 551 -0.45 24.75 20.19
CA THR A 551 -1.26 25.98 20.18
C THR A 551 -0.51 27.26 20.60
N GLU A 552 0.57 27.16 21.39
CA GLU A 552 1.51 28.27 21.64
C GLU A 552 2.58 28.40 20.52
N SER A 553 2.53 27.51 19.53
CA SER A 553 3.56 27.26 18.50
C SER A 553 3.19 27.70 17.08
N CYS A 554 2.29 28.67 16.94
CA CYS A 554 2.13 29.37 15.67
C CYS A 554 3.40 30.22 15.42
N GLY A 555 4.40 29.64 14.76
CA GLY A 555 5.70 30.27 14.49
C GLY A 555 6.59 29.46 13.53
N ALA A 556 7.75 30.01 13.19
CA ALA A 556 8.77 29.34 12.39
C ALA A 556 9.93 28.89 13.28
N TRP A 557 10.37 27.63 13.16
CA TRP A 557 11.52 27.11 13.91
C TRP A 557 12.51 26.44 12.99
N THR A 558 13.80 26.57 13.32
CA THR A 558 14.88 25.86 12.66
C THR A 558 15.37 24.69 13.50
N LEU A 559 15.29 23.48 12.95
CA LEU A 559 15.76 22.22 13.54
C LEU A 559 16.67 21.53 12.52
N ASP A 560 17.98 21.47 12.81
CA ASP A 560 18.97 20.84 11.92
C ASP A 560 18.90 21.35 10.46
N GLY A 561 18.63 22.64 10.28
CA GLY A 561 18.47 23.29 8.97
C GLY A 561 17.07 23.16 8.33
N TRP A 562 16.15 22.40 8.93
CA TRP A 562 14.74 22.37 8.53
C TRP A 562 13.96 23.50 9.19
N THR A 563 13.14 24.18 8.40
CA THR A 563 12.13 25.13 8.89
C THR A 563 10.81 24.39 9.07
N VAL A 564 10.24 24.43 10.28
CA VAL A 564 8.86 23.98 10.54
C VAL A 564 7.98 25.22 10.65
N ARG A 565 6.90 25.27 9.89
CA ARG A 565 5.89 26.34 9.93
C ARG A 565 4.52 25.74 10.16
N CYS A 566 3.78 26.28 11.13
CA CYS A 566 2.39 25.91 11.40
C CYS A 566 1.43 27.06 11.06
N LEU A 567 0.30 26.74 10.43
CA LEU A 567 -0.74 27.69 10.01
C LEU A 567 -2.09 27.19 10.49
N LEU A 568 -2.83 28.01 11.25
CA LEU A 568 -4.22 27.75 11.60
C LEU A 568 -5.13 28.47 10.60
N LEU A 569 -6.05 27.73 10.00
CA LEU A 569 -6.99 28.20 8.99
C LEU A 569 -8.42 28.00 9.48
N GLU A 570 -9.26 29.02 9.30
CA GLU A 570 -10.70 28.91 9.54
C GLU A 570 -11.43 28.87 8.20
N LEU A 571 -11.94 27.68 7.83
CA LEU A 571 -12.54 27.39 6.52
C LEU A 571 -13.81 26.59 6.75
N ARG A 572 -14.95 26.98 6.18
CA ARG A 572 -16.23 26.28 6.42
C ARG A 572 -16.72 25.58 5.16
N GLY A 573 -16.98 24.28 5.30
CA GLY A 573 -17.54 23.49 4.20
C GLY A 573 -16.63 23.44 2.98
N CYS A 574 -15.32 23.42 3.17
CA CYS A 574 -14.35 23.36 2.08
C CYS A 574 -13.69 21.97 2.01
N ALA A 575 -13.24 21.58 0.82
CA ALA A 575 -12.33 20.47 0.61
C ALA A 575 -11.05 20.96 -0.08
N LEU A 576 -9.89 20.52 0.40
CA LEU A 576 -8.60 20.74 -0.24
C LEU A 576 -8.55 19.98 -1.55
N ARG A 577 -8.21 20.69 -2.63
CA ARG A 577 -8.06 20.16 -3.98
C ARG A 577 -6.62 20.06 -4.42
N ASP A 578 -5.85 21.11 -4.14
CA ASP A 578 -4.47 21.18 -4.58
C ASP A 578 -3.57 21.81 -3.51
N VAL A 579 -2.36 21.28 -3.43
CA VAL A 579 -1.29 21.85 -2.59
C VAL A 579 -0.16 22.23 -3.53
N SER A 580 0.23 23.50 -3.50
CA SER A 580 1.28 24.04 -4.35
C SER A 580 2.35 24.75 -3.52
N LEU A 581 3.59 24.73 -4.00
CA LEU A 581 4.70 25.51 -3.45
C LEU A 581 4.92 26.75 -4.31
N ASN A 582 4.68 27.93 -3.75
CA ASN A 582 5.12 29.18 -4.33
C ASN A 582 6.56 29.47 -3.90
N VAL A 583 7.42 29.77 -4.87
CA VAL A 583 8.79 30.23 -4.64
C VAL A 583 8.93 31.62 -5.24
N SER A 584 9.22 32.61 -4.40
CA SER A 584 9.39 34.01 -4.80
C SER A 584 10.82 34.46 -4.54
N ARG A 585 11.38 35.26 -5.46
CA ARG A 585 12.68 35.90 -5.28
C ARG A 585 12.55 37.25 -4.56
N ASP A 586 13.64 37.70 -3.98
CA ASP A 586 13.68 38.95 -3.21
C ASP A 586 13.89 40.22 -4.08
N GLY A 587 13.93 40.05 -5.41
CA GLY A 587 14.06 41.12 -6.41
C GLY A 587 15.28 40.94 -7.33
N GLY A 588 15.51 41.90 -8.23
CA GLY A 588 16.70 41.96 -9.10
C GLY A 588 16.41 41.70 -10.59
N ASP A 589 17.36 42.08 -11.44
CA ASP A 589 17.24 41.98 -12.91
C ASP A 589 17.87 40.69 -13.48
N GLN A 590 18.27 39.76 -12.61
CA GLN A 590 18.89 38.49 -12.97
C GLN A 590 17.99 37.30 -12.67
N ASP A 591 18.21 36.23 -13.42
CA ASP A 591 17.57 34.94 -13.18
C ASP A 591 18.09 34.35 -11.85
N VAL A 592 17.18 33.80 -11.05
CA VAL A 592 17.50 33.29 -9.71
C VAL A 592 17.35 31.77 -9.69
N PRO A 593 18.45 31.00 -9.64
CA PRO A 593 18.37 29.58 -9.37
C PRO A 593 17.90 29.36 -7.95
N PHE A 594 17.11 28.32 -7.73
CA PHE A 594 16.61 27.97 -6.41
C PHE A 594 16.52 26.47 -6.20
N SER A 595 16.54 26.09 -4.93
CA SER A 595 16.15 24.75 -4.51
C SER A 595 15.40 24.84 -3.19
N CYS A 596 14.38 24.00 -3.02
CA CYS A 596 13.63 23.86 -1.79
C CYS A 596 13.35 22.40 -1.54
N ARG A 597 13.81 21.88 -0.39
CA ARG A 597 13.41 20.56 0.08
C ARG A 597 12.15 20.69 0.91
N ILE A 598 11.15 19.86 0.66
CA ILE A 598 9.96 19.71 1.51
C ILE A 598 10.06 18.36 2.21
N GLY A 599 10.14 18.41 3.53
CA GLY A 599 10.28 17.24 4.39
C GLY A 599 8.94 16.62 4.75
N GLU A 600 7.91 17.44 4.98
CA GLU A 600 6.60 16.98 5.40
C GLU A 600 5.51 18.04 5.21
N ILE A 601 4.32 17.59 4.84
CA ILE A 601 3.08 18.37 4.86
C ILE A 601 2.05 17.59 5.69
N VAL A 602 1.48 18.25 6.69
CA VAL A 602 0.35 17.74 7.47
C VAL A 602 -0.80 18.71 7.37
N VAL A 603 -2.00 18.22 7.11
CA VAL A 603 -3.26 18.95 7.20
C VAL A 603 -4.15 18.16 8.15
N MET A 604 -4.55 18.76 9.27
CA MET A 604 -5.31 18.08 10.32
C MET A 604 -6.43 18.96 10.87
N ASP A 605 -7.38 18.33 11.55
CA ASP A 605 -8.36 19.05 12.37
C ASP A 605 -7.65 19.64 13.59
N ALA A 606 -7.78 20.94 13.83
CA ALA A 606 -7.18 21.58 14.99
C ALA A 606 -7.78 21.05 16.32
N GLU A 607 -9.02 20.57 16.30
CA GLU A 607 -9.68 20.01 17.48
C GLU A 607 -9.12 18.64 17.86
N SER A 608 -8.53 17.89 16.90
CA SER A 608 -7.93 16.58 17.19
C SER A 608 -6.76 16.66 18.16
N LEU A 609 -6.08 17.82 18.25
CA LEU A 609 -5.00 18.08 19.19
C LEU A 609 -5.42 18.07 20.66
N THR A 610 -6.73 18.15 20.94
CA THR A 610 -7.26 18.09 22.30
C THR A 610 -7.59 16.65 22.74
N VAL A 611 -7.59 15.71 21.79
CA VAL A 611 -7.91 14.30 22.04
C VAL A 611 -6.67 13.61 22.62
N PRO A 612 -6.75 12.98 23.79
CA PRO A 612 -5.61 12.27 24.37
C PRO A 612 -5.22 11.07 23.50
N PRO A 613 -3.92 10.75 23.37
CA PRO A 613 -3.47 9.61 22.58
C PRO A 613 -3.96 8.30 23.17
N LEU A 614 -4.33 7.34 22.32
CA LEU A 614 -4.78 6.01 22.76
C LEU A 614 -3.61 5.16 23.25
N SER A 615 -3.91 4.23 24.16
CA SER A 615 -2.96 3.21 24.59
C SER A 615 -2.98 2.01 23.63
N VAL A 616 -1.85 1.33 23.49
CA VAL A 616 -1.81 0.02 22.82
C VAL A 616 -2.26 -1.04 23.81
N GLU A 617 -3.28 -1.80 23.42
CA GLU A 617 -3.93 -2.78 24.28
C GLU A 617 -3.65 -4.21 23.79
N ASP A 618 -3.88 -5.19 24.66
CA ASP A 618 -3.89 -6.62 24.34
C ASP A 618 -2.67 -7.10 23.53
N VAL A 619 -1.49 -6.62 23.90
CA VAL A 619 -0.24 -7.14 23.33
C VAL A 619 -0.18 -8.65 23.61
N CYS A 620 0.39 -9.45 22.73
CA CYS A 620 0.55 -10.88 22.91
C CYS A 620 1.84 -11.29 22.23
N LEU A 621 2.55 -12.26 22.81
CA LEU A 621 3.73 -12.89 22.23
C LEU A 621 3.44 -14.39 22.03
N SER A 622 3.49 -14.85 20.79
CA SER A 622 3.28 -16.25 20.39
C SER A 622 4.43 -16.75 19.50
N ASP A 623 4.41 -18.03 19.15
CA ASP A 623 5.33 -18.65 18.19
C ASP A 623 6.82 -18.38 18.51
N ILE A 624 7.14 -18.47 19.81
CA ILE A 624 8.50 -18.25 20.31
C ILE A 624 9.42 -19.35 19.80
N LEU A 625 10.57 -18.95 19.27
CA LEU A 625 11.60 -19.86 18.77
C LEU A 625 12.98 -19.35 19.17
N TRP A 626 13.76 -20.22 19.81
CA TRP A 626 15.11 -19.93 20.26
C TRP A 626 16.16 -20.49 19.30
N ARG A 627 17.18 -19.69 18.99
CA ARG A 627 18.29 -20.09 18.12
C ARG A 627 19.65 -19.76 18.75
N ARG A 628 20.67 -20.54 18.38
CA ARG A 628 22.07 -20.24 18.67
C ARG A 628 22.74 -19.75 17.40
N ALA A 629 23.42 -18.62 17.48
CA ALA A 629 24.39 -18.23 16.47
C ALA A 629 25.80 -18.38 17.03
N VAL A 630 26.70 -18.91 16.21
CA VAL A 630 28.15 -18.89 16.48
C VAL A 630 28.68 -17.56 15.97
N GLY A 631 29.19 -16.71 16.88
CA GLY A 631 29.69 -15.38 16.51
C GLY A 631 30.82 -15.44 15.47
N ARG A 632 30.86 -14.47 14.54
CA ARG A 632 31.97 -14.29 13.57
C ARG A 632 33.16 -13.48 14.13
N GLY A 633 33.26 -13.31 15.45
CA GLY A 633 34.32 -12.57 16.13
C GLY A 633 35.35 -13.46 16.81
N GLU A 634 36.44 -12.87 17.33
CA GLU A 634 37.52 -13.58 18.02
C GLU A 634 37.04 -14.19 19.36
N GLY A 635 36.57 -15.44 19.28
CA GLY A 635 36.19 -16.29 20.41
C GLY A 635 34.82 -16.95 20.21
N PRO A 636 34.64 -18.25 20.54
CA PRO A 636 33.36 -18.95 20.41
C PRO A 636 32.43 -18.56 21.57
N GLN A 637 31.89 -17.34 21.55
CA GLN A 637 30.80 -16.97 22.45
C GLN A 637 29.48 -17.21 21.72
N GLU A 638 28.78 -18.29 22.08
CA GLU A 638 27.44 -18.57 21.56
C GLU A 638 26.51 -17.41 21.93
N GLN A 639 25.80 -16.85 20.94
CA GLN A 639 24.83 -15.78 21.14
C GLN A 639 23.41 -16.34 21.02
N LEU A 640 22.60 -16.12 22.05
CA LEU A 640 21.20 -16.53 22.09
C LEU A 640 20.32 -15.55 21.32
N HIS A 641 19.49 -16.07 20.41
CA HIS A 641 18.57 -15.29 19.59
C HIS A 641 17.12 -15.68 19.87
N LEU A 642 16.29 -14.66 20.05
CA LEU A 642 14.84 -14.76 20.23
C LEU A 642 14.13 -14.47 18.91
N ASN A 643 13.22 -15.36 18.54
CA ASN A 643 12.22 -15.13 17.51
C ASN A 643 10.82 -15.25 18.14
N GLY A 644 9.85 -14.47 17.68
CA GLY A 644 8.48 -14.54 18.19
C GLY A 644 7.53 -13.56 17.50
N THR A 645 6.24 -13.88 17.52
CA THR A 645 5.19 -13.08 16.89
C THR A 645 4.48 -12.22 17.94
N LEU A 646 4.57 -10.90 17.77
CA LEU A 646 3.82 -9.92 18.53
C LEU A 646 2.51 -9.57 17.81
N ARG A 647 1.40 -9.54 18.56
CA ARG A 647 0.10 -9.03 18.12
C ARG A 647 -0.44 -8.06 19.16
N TRP A 648 -1.15 -7.01 18.75
CA TRP A 648 -1.80 -6.08 19.68
C TRP A 648 -3.09 -5.49 19.09
N ARG A 649 -3.82 -4.73 19.90
CA ARG A 649 -5.00 -3.96 19.47
C ARG A 649 -4.67 -2.47 19.48
N TYR A 650 -4.90 -1.84 18.34
CA TYR A 650 -4.85 -0.39 18.17
C TYR A 650 -5.65 -0.01 16.90
N PRO A 651 -6.41 1.11 16.88
CA PRO A 651 -7.15 1.50 15.68
C PRO A 651 -6.19 1.84 14.52
N ALA A 652 -6.14 0.98 13.51
CA ALA A 652 -5.19 1.10 12.40
C ALA A 652 -5.16 2.49 11.71
N PRO A 653 -6.30 3.18 11.45
CA PRO A 653 -6.27 4.51 10.82
C PRO A 653 -5.58 5.60 11.63
N LEU A 654 -5.45 5.42 12.95
CA LEU A 654 -4.86 6.41 13.86
C LEU A 654 -3.34 6.24 14.01
N ALA A 655 -2.78 5.12 13.56
CA ALA A 655 -1.35 4.88 13.56
C ALA A 655 -0.76 5.23 12.19
N ARG A 656 0.35 5.96 12.19
CA ARG A 656 1.22 6.06 11.02
C ARG A 656 2.01 4.77 10.85
N HIS A 657 2.57 4.29 11.95
CA HIS A 657 3.30 3.04 12.09
C HIS A 657 3.51 2.74 13.57
N PHE A 658 4.04 1.55 13.87
CA PHE A 658 4.49 1.19 15.21
C PHE A 658 6.00 0.98 15.20
N ARG A 659 6.62 1.28 16.34
CA ARG A 659 8.02 0.96 16.61
C ARG A 659 8.06 -0.11 17.68
N VAL A 660 8.68 -1.24 17.36
CA VAL A 660 8.86 -2.34 18.31
C VAL A 660 10.22 -2.18 18.94
N HIS A 661 10.25 -2.15 20.26
CA HIS A 661 11.44 -2.00 21.07
C HIS A 661 11.59 -3.18 22.01
N TRP A 662 12.79 -3.31 22.57
CA TRP A 662 13.03 -4.25 23.66
C TRP A 662 13.99 -3.63 24.68
N ARG A 663 13.94 -4.12 25.92
CA ARG A 663 15.01 -3.90 26.88
C ARG A 663 15.17 -5.10 27.80
N ARG A 664 16.41 -5.33 28.24
CA ARG A 664 16.71 -6.28 29.31
C ARG A 664 16.23 -5.70 30.64
N LEU A 665 15.43 -6.45 31.40
CA LEU A 665 15.05 -6.11 32.77
C LEU A 665 15.98 -6.78 33.78
N ARG A 666 16.33 -8.05 33.53
CA ARG A 666 17.24 -8.85 34.36
C ARG A 666 18.08 -9.77 33.47
N GLY A 667 19.35 -9.97 33.80
CA GLY A 667 20.22 -10.94 33.12
C GLY A 667 20.64 -12.08 34.05
N PRO A 668 21.54 -12.97 33.58
CA PRO A 668 22.09 -14.05 34.38
C PRO A 668 22.80 -13.57 35.66
N ASP A 669 23.50 -12.43 35.56
CA ASP A 669 24.05 -11.75 36.73
C ASP A 669 23.04 -10.73 37.27
N PRO A 670 22.43 -10.98 38.45
CA PRO A 670 21.41 -10.11 39.02
C PRO A 670 21.93 -8.72 39.42
N ARG A 671 23.26 -8.52 39.45
CA ARG A 671 23.88 -7.20 39.70
C ARG A 671 23.87 -6.31 38.46
N THR A 672 23.59 -6.88 37.29
CA THR A 672 23.56 -6.13 36.04
C THR A 672 22.28 -5.30 35.98
N PRO A 673 22.37 -3.96 35.85
CA PRO A 673 21.19 -3.12 35.75
C PRO A 673 20.40 -3.39 34.45
N PRO A 674 19.12 -2.96 34.40
CA PRO A 674 18.33 -2.97 33.17
C PRO A 674 19.11 -2.35 32.01
N GLY A 675 18.98 -2.95 30.83
CA GLY A 675 19.61 -2.46 29.61
C GLY A 675 18.92 -1.21 29.06
N PRO A 676 19.58 -0.46 28.17
CA PRO A 676 18.92 0.62 27.44
C PRO A 676 17.81 0.06 26.53
N LEU A 677 16.87 0.94 26.18
CA LEU A 677 15.84 0.63 25.19
C LEU A 677 16.47 0.51 23.79
N GLY A 678 16.30 -0.65 23.15
CA GLY A 678 16.75 -0.92 21.80
C GLY A 678 15.58 -1.01 20.81
N LEU A 679 15.71 -0.40 19.63
CA LEU A 679 14.74 -0.56 18.55
C LEU A 679 14.95 -1.92 17.88
N VAL A 680 13.90 -2.73 17.82
CA VAL A 680 13.87 -4.00 17.09
C VAL A 680 13.49 -3.76 15.63
N GLY A 681 12.43 -2.99 15.39
CA GLY A 681 11.94 -2.76 14.03
C GLY A 681 10.77 -1.78 13.96
N ARG A 682 10.30 -1.54 12.74
CA ARG A 682 9.09 -0.74 12.46
C ARG A 682 8.11 -1.58 11.68
N CYS A 683 6.81 -1.40 11.93
CA CYS A 683 5.76 -2.09 11.20
C CYS A 683 4.55 -1.20 10.97
N TYR A 684 3.74 -1.57 9.97
CA TYR A 684 2.60 -0.80 9.46
C TYR A 684 1.27 -1.57 9.64
N SER A 685 1.26 -2.47 10.61
CA SER A 685 0.14 -3.34 11.00
C SER A 685 0.22 -3.58 12.52
N SER A 686 -0.84 -4.16 13.10
CA SER A 686 -0.84 -4.54 14.54
C SER A 686 -0.27 -5.95 14.79
N LEU A 687 0.65 -6.37 13.93
CA LEU A 687 1.26 -7.69 13.93
C LEU A 687 2.72 -7.55 13.50
N PHE A 688 3.65 -8.09 14.28
CA PHE A 688 5.08 -8.01 14.00
C PHE A 688 5.80 -9.26 14.46
N ARG A 689 6.61 -9.87 13.59
CA ARG A 689 7.51 -10.95 13.95
C ARG A 689 8.89 -10.39 14.27
N VAL A 690 9.31 -10.60 15.51
CA VAL A 690 10.69 -10.43 15.95
C VAL A 690 11.49 -11.59 15.38
N CYS A 691 12.51 -11.30 14.57
CA CYS A 691 13.40 -12.29 13.99
C CYS A 691 14.83 -12.04 14.45
N GLU A 692 15.53 -13.10 14.84
CA GLU A 692 16.95 -13.08 15.22
C GLU A 692 17.32 -11.92 16.18
N LEU A 693 16.50 -11.70 17.22
CA LEU A 693 16.83 -10.70 18.23
C LEU A 693 17.87 -11.26 19.19
N ALA A 694 19.09 -10.73 19.13
CA ALA A 694 20.13 -11.06 20.09
C ALA A 694 19.73 -10.67 21.53
N VAL A 695 19.70 -11.63 22.44
CA VAL A 695 19.29 -11.44 23.84
C VAL A 695 20.32 -12.02 24.82
N PRO A 696 20.28 -11.63 26.11
CA PRO A 696 21.15 -12.22 27.13
C PRO A 696 20.95 -13.73 27.24
N GLN A 697 22.00 -14.43 27.66
CA GLN A 697 21.90 -15.85 28.02
C GLN A 697 20.86 -16.06 29.12
N ALA A 698 20.30 -17.27 29.19
CA ALA A 698 19.38 -17.65 30.26
C ALA A 698 20.14 -17.88 31.60
N PRO A 699 19.50 -17.68 32.76
CA PRO A 699 18.17 -17.14 32.95
C PRO A 699 18.15 -15.62 32.79
N ALA A 700 17.09 -15.09 32.19
CA ALA A 700 16.93 -13.65 32.01
C ALA A 700 15.45 -13.25 31.89
N VAL A 701 15.22 -11.95 32.08
CA VAL A 701 13.92 -11.31 31.90
C VAL A 701 14.11 -10.12 30.98
N LEU A 702 13.33 -10.08 29.91
CA LEU A 702 13.27 -8.94 29.00
C LEU A 702 11.83 -8.49 28.85
N GLU A 703 11.66 -7.31 28.27
CA GLU A 703 10.35 -6.89 27.78
C GLU A 703 10.43 -6.40 26.35
N LEU A 704 9.32 -6.61 25.64
CA LEU A 704 9.04 -6.11 24.30
C LEU A 704 7.99 -5.00 24.44
N LEU A 705 8.27 -3.84 23.84
CA LEU A 705 7.39 -2.69 23.87
C LEU A 705 6.94 -2.29 22.47
N VAL A 706 5.70 -1.84 22.34
CA VAL A 706 5.09 -1.36 21.10
C VAL A 706 4.74 0.12 21.27
N GLU A 707 5.53 0.99 20.64
CA GLU A 707 5.28 2.43 20.57
C GLU A 707 4.38 2.72 19.35
N PRO A 708 3.15 3.24 19.55
CA PRO A 708 2.38 3.79 18.45
C PRO A 708 2.93 5.16 18.06
N VAL A 709 3.17 5.36 16.75
CA VAL A 709 3.38 6.69 16.19
C VAL A 709 2.05 7.13 15.58
N THR A 710 1.47 8.19 16.12
CA THR A 710 0.18 8.75 15.62
C THR A 710 0.29 9.13 14.15
N ARG A 711 -0.85 9.22 13.46
CA ARG A 711 -0.91 9.53 12.03
C ARG A 711 -0.16 10.82 11.69
N GLU A 712 -0.29 11.85 12.53
CA GLU A 712 0.36 13.15 12.47
C GLU A 712 1.87 13.11 12.78
N GLY A 713 2.40 12.01 13.32
CA GLY A 713 3.81 11.85 13.66
C GLY A 713 4.18 12.22 15.10
N PHE A 714 3.18 12.41 15.98
CA PHE A 714 3.42 12.57 17.42
C PHE A 714 3.80 11.24 18.07
N SER A 715 4.86 11.29 18.88
CA SER A 715 5.21 10.19 19.78
C SER A 715 4.24 10.18 20.95
N VAL A 716 3.78 8.99 21.29
CA VAL A 716 2.93 8.76 22.46
C VAL A 716 3.84 8.52 23.68
N PRO A 717 3.50 9.02 24.88
CA PRO A 717 4.25 8.75 26.12
C PRO A 717 4.39 7.25 26.42
N GLU A 718 5.50 6.85 27.05
CA GLU A 718 5.84 5.43 27.25
C GLU A 718 4.75 4.70 28.06
N GLU A 719 4.09 5.35 29.01
CA GLU A 719 3.02 4.76 29.83
C GLU A 719 1.82 4.24 29.02
N ARG A 720 1.65 4.71 27.78
CA ARG A 720 0.60 4.25 26.86
C ARG A 720 1.09 3.23 25.84
N TRP A 721 2.37 2.87 25.86
CA TRP A 721 2.92 1.83 24.99
C TRP A 721 2.45 0.46 25.44
N GLY A 722 2.29 -0.42 24.45
CA GLY A 722 1.95 -1.82 24.68
C GLY A 722 3.18 -2.53 25.22
N ARG A 723 3.00 -3.46 26.18
CA ARG A 723 4.11 -4.14 26.85
C ARG A 723 3.87 -5.64 27.02
N ARG A 724 4.91 -6.44 26.79
CA ARG A 724 4.97 -7.84 27.22
C ARG A 724 6.32 -8.19 27.80
N VAL A 725 6.29 -8.80 28.98
CA VAL A 725 7.47 -9.31 29.68
C VAL A 725 7.66 -10.78 29.31
N LEU A 726 8.89 -11.16 28.97
CA LEU A 726 9.29 -12.54 28.73
C LEU A 726 10.36 -12.92 29.74
N SER A 727 10.04 -13.87 30.60
CA SER A 727 10.96 -14.53 31.52
C SER A 727 11.35 -15.88 30.95
N TYR A 728 12.65 -16.16 30.87
CA TYR A 728 13.12 -17.42 30.29
C TYR A 728 14.29 -18.03 31.07
N VAL A 729 14.29 -19.36 31.11
CA VAL A 729 15.28 -20.19 31.81
C VAL A 729 15.93 -21.19 30.86
N GLN A 730 17.09 -21.69 31.25
CA GLN A 730 17.78 -22.73 30.47
C GLN A 730 16.98 -24.02 30.56
N GLY A 731 16.62 -24.62 29.41
CA GLY A 731 16.04 -25.95 29.38
C GLY A 731 17.06 -27.01 29.77
N GLU A 732 16.62 -28.02 30.53
CA GLU A 732 17.40 -29.23 30.78
C GLU A 732 17.65 -29.93 29.43
N GLY A 733 18.89 -29.89 28.95
CA GLY A 733 19.27 -30.60 27.74
C GLY A 733 19.22 -32.11 27.98
N SER A 734 18.67 -32.84 27.01
CA SER A 734 18.82 -34.29 26.86
C SER A 734 20.31 -34.66 26.77
N SER A 735 20.94 -34.89 27.92
CA SER A 735 22.19 -35.62 28.03
C SER A 735 21.92 -37.08 27.68
N ASN A 736 22.11 -37.48 26.43
CA ASN A 736 22.37 -38.88 26.08
C ASN A 736 22.86 -39.00 24.63
N ALA A 737 24.17 -39.18 24.48
CA ALA A 737 24.82 -40.15 23.60
C ALA A 737 26.23 -39.65 23.25
N GLN A 738 27.16 -39.77 24.19
CA GLN A 738 28.58 -40.02 23.90
C GLN A 738 29.27 -40.41 25.21
N GLY A 739 29.07 -41.67 25.58
CA GLY A 739 29.81 -42.33 26.63
C GLY A 739 29.94 -43.79 26.25
N GLU A 740 31.20 -44.25 26.18
CA GLU A 740 31.67 -45.63 26.04
C GLU A 740 31.68 -46.21 24.60
N GLY A 741 32.79 -46.66 24.03
CA GLY A 741 34.07 -46.97 24.65
C GLY A 741 35.24 -47.14 23.66
N VAL A 742 36.42 -47.00 24.28
CA VAL A 742 37.77 -47.55 24.02
C VAL A 742 38.33 -47.51 22.61
#